data_AF-A0A1U8MP52-F1
#
_entry.id   AF-A0A1U8MP52-F1
#
_cell.length_a   1.000
_cell.length_b   1.000
_cell.length_c   1.000
_cell.angle_alpha   90.00
_cell.angle_beta   90.00
_cell.angle_gamma   90.00
#
_symmetry.space_group_name_H-M   'P 1'
#
loop_
_entity.id
_entity.type
_entity.pdbx_description
1 polymer ?
#
loop_
_entity_poly.entity_id
_entity_poly.type
_entity_poly.pdbx_seq_one_letter_code
_entity_poly.pdbx_strand_id
1 'polypeptide(L)'
;MASSFSETALNLLLSCAEAIEDGDLKSADAFLHDILILADQRPYCSRDESRVVKYFADALVRRAYGLHPASSSLTFHVHPAPYYHYNSYHINGVIEKVIGDAFMGNRRLHLIDFSIPYYRFQNSVLRTLPSFFGDPLPVRVSYILPPFLKAYVEFSRQMEFLTKDAKEVNVKLEDELKVVYGNSLAEVNECEMDFKRRRDDEMVVVYYKFKLEKLVRDAEATERELVRLKEINPMIVIMLDFYSNHTHSNFLTCFKDSVQYSLKTYWAQWDNYLHWEYGWECNIEAGEGNNIIRRHPSLTEWQHLFSMAGFSRIPLNHRKDNLSVEDESWLEIMGEEEECLILGNKGCPMFFLSAWKPKVEDGHFNFISTNHKFGQGFNLNPLPRQPLQPFLEGLILNRSAALAEIHDISKDLCCKYKLSFAITWASEVNNINETISDPNKKHTFSIQSISCCEIDRDSYYFLIDFEDEISVPLIIEKAFESRDGYHFEPSLAKVEDSRYLVLEDYHIDVAVAICLQNRHTSDEVYIVEFYWPPTESEMSKSLALRIFDDLKHKKTTFVTVKVQVPEIKFQEGISSIATSSNTAMPLKIAEEARDIHANEINAHIEQIAETKRNKQRKSWSKVWVDFDKFEEHGKQVAKCKHCLKVFTGSSKSGTTHLNNHC
;
A
#
# COMPACT_ATOMS: atom_id res chain seq x y z
N MET A 1 7.55 22.08 -24.64
CA MET A 1 7.44 20.75 -25.28
C MET A 1 6.83 19.67 -24.37
N ALA A 2 6.73 19.88 -23.04
CA ALA A 2 6.09 18.92 -22.12
C ALA A 2 4.54 18.81 -22.24
N SER A 3 3.86 19.69 -23.01
CA SER A 3 2.39 19.73 -23.06
C SER A 3 1.73 18.66 -23.94
N SER A 4 2.40 18.15 -24.99
CA SER A 4 1.75 17.25 -25.95
C SER A 4 1.59 15.82 -25.44
N PHE A 5 2.55 15.29 -24.68
CA PHE A 5 2.50 13.93 -24.16
C PHE A 5 1.50 13.78 -23.03
N SER A 6 1.52 14.66 -22.03
CA SER A 6 0.61 14.54 -20.89
C SER A 6 -0.84 14.64 -21.33
N GLU A 7 -1.11 15.47 -22.35
CA GLU A 7 -2.41 15.56 -23.00
C GLU A 7 -2.76 14.27 -23.78
N THR A 8 -1.82 13.74 -24.58
CA THR A 8 -2.02 12.48 -25.32
C THR A 8 -2.25 11.30 -24.40
N ALA A 9 -1.41 11.15 -23.36
CA ALA A 9 -1.50 10.08 -22.38
C ALA A 9 -2.79 10.17 -21.57
N LEU A 10 -3.20 11.38 -21.16
CA LEU A 10 -4.50 11.59 -20.50
C LEU A 10 -5.65 11.15 -21.42
N ASN A 11 -5.65 11.55 -22.68
CA ASN A 11 -6.73 11.20 -23.61
C ASN A 11 -6.81 9.70 -23.86
N LEU A 12 -5.66 9.02 -24.01
CA LEU A 12 -5.61 7.56 -24.18
C LEU A 12 -6.07 6.82 -22.92
N LEU A 13 -5.61 7.24 -21.74
CA LEU A 13 -6.05 6.69 -20.45
C LEU A 13 -7.56 6.85 -20.26
N LEU A 14 -8.12 8.00 -20.62
CA LEU A 14 -9.57 8.24 -20.56
C LEU A 14 -10.35 7.35 -21.53
N SER A 15 -9.88 7.24 -22.78
CA SER A 15 -10.51 6.38 -23.79
C SER A 15 -10.47 4.91 -23.37
N CYS A 16 -9.37 4.47 -22.76
CA CYS A 16 -9.24 3.12 -22.18
C CYS A 16 -10.21 2.91 -21.01
N ALA A 17 -10.32 3.90 -20.11
CA ALA A 17 -11.25 3.85 -18.99
C ALA A 17 -12.72 3.77 -19.45
N GLU A 18 -13.10 4.56 -20.47
CA GLU A 18 -14.43 4.52 -21.09
C GLU A 18 -14.72 3.16 -21.73
N ALA A 19 -13.79 2.64 -22.54
CA ALA A 19 -13.91 1.31 -23.15
C ALA A 19 -14.06 0.19 -22.11
N ILE A 20 -13.32 0.28 -21.00
CA ILE A 20 -13.48 -0.64 -19.87
C ILE A 20 -14.89 -0.50 -19.30
N GLU A 21 -15.36 0.69 -18.93
CA GLU A 21 -16.69 0.89 -18.35
C GLU A 21 -17.83 0.40 -19.26
N ASP A 22 -17.68 0.57 -20.59
CA ASP A 22 -18.62 0.07 -21.60
C ASP A 22 -18.53 -1.46 -21.82
N GLY A 23 -17.46 -2.10 -21.34
CA GLY A 23 -17.21 -3.53 -21.51
C GLY A 23 -16.60 -3.90 -22.87
N ASP A 24 -16.14 -2.91 -23.64
CA ASP A 24 -15.42 -3.11 -24.89
C ASP A 24 -13.94 -3.41 -24.63
N LEU A 25 -13.68 -4.66 -24.24
CA LEU A 25 -12.33 -5.15 -23.94
C LEU A 25 -11.39 -5.11 -25.14
N LYS A 26 -11.93 -5.14 -26.37
CA LYS A 26 -11.13 -5.06 -27.60
C LYS A 26 -10.55 -3.67 -27.79
N SER A 27 -11.38 -2.64 -27.64
CA SER A 27 -10.91 -1.25 -27.68
C SER A 27 -10.00 -0.94 -26.49
N ALA A 28 -10.33 -1.44 -25.30
CA ALA A 28 -9.48 -1.27 -24.12
C ALA A 28 -8.08 -1.89 -24.30
N ASP A 29 -7.98 -3.09 -24.90
CA ASP A 29 -6.69 -3.74 -25.20
C ASP A 29 -5.85 -2.91 -26.17
N ALA A 30 -6.47 -2.37 -27.23
CA ALA A 30 -5.81 -1.50 -28.20
C ALA A 30 -5.33 -0.18 -27.57
N PHE A 31 -6.17 0.48 -26.77
CA PHE A 31 -5.76 1.70 -26.08
C PHE A 31 -4.64 1.43 -25.07
N LEU A 32 -4.71 0.32 -24.33
CA LEU A 32 -3.65 -0.07 -23.39
C LEU A 32 -2.33 -0.33 -24.11
N HIS A 33 -2.35 -0.96 -25.27
CA HIS A 33 -1.18 -1.11 -26.12
C HIS A 33 -0.54 0.25 -26.48
N ASP A 34 -1.35 1.18 -26.97
CA ASP A 34 -0.89 2.53 -27.35
C ASP A 34 -0.33 3.32 -26.15
N ILE A 35 -0.95 3.17 -24.97
CA ILE A 35 -0.50 3.77 -23.71
C ILE A 35 0.90 3.26 -23.33
N LEU A 36 1.13 1.94 -23.42
CA LEU A 36 2.41 1.34 -23.07
C LEU A 36 3.50 1.71 -24.09
N ILE A 37 3.19 1.72 -25.39
CA ILE A 37 4.10 2.25 -26.42
C ILE A 37 4.55 3.67 -26.06
N LEU A 38 3.58 4.53 -25.78
CA LEU A 38 3.82 5.94 -25.49
C LEU A 38 4.71 6.11 -24.26
N ALA A 39 4.47 5.32 -23.20
CA ALA A 39 5.26 5.36 -21.98
C ALA A 39 6.70 4.85 -22.17
N ASP A 40 6.94 3.90 -23.08
CA ASP A 40 8.26 3.30 -23.33
C ASP A 40 9.16 4.12 -24.27
N GLN A 41 8.61 4.98 -25.13
CA GLN A 41 9.37 5.77 -26.11
C GLN A 41 10.15 6.97 -25.53
N ARG A 42 10.14 7.18 -24.21
CA ARG A 42 10.66 8.39 -23.57
C ARG A 42 12.12 8.26 -23.07
N PRO A 43 13.00 9.25 -23.33
CA PRO A 43 14.37 9.27 -22.81
C PRO A 43 14.43 9.49 -21.28
N TYR A 44 15.56 9.10 -20.68
CA TYR A 44 15.85 9.02 -19.24
C TYR A 44 15.34 10.19 -18.38
N CYS A 45 15.40 11.43 -18.90
CA CYS A 45 14.98 12.66 -18.21
C CYS A 45 13.43 12.81 -18.03
N SER A 46 12.64 11.81 -18.42
CA SER A 46 11.17 11.84 -18.33
C SER A 46 10.54 10.53 -17.85
N ARG A 47 11.32 9.73 -17.12
CA ARG A 47 10.91 8.44 -16.54
C ARG A 47 9.64 8.57 -15.68
N ASP A 48 9.49 9.67 -14.95
CA ASP A 48 8.39 9.84 -14.00
C ASP A 48 7.03 10.04 -14.65
N GLU A 49 6.93 10.79 -15.76
CA GLU A 49 5.66 10.90 -16.50
C GLU A 49 5.22 9.53 -17.02
N SER A 50 6.16 8.76 -17.57
CA SER A 50 5.91 7.39 -18.00
C SER A 50 5.52 6.48 -16.82
N ARG A 51 6.10 6.67 -15.63
CA ARG A 51 5.70 5.95 -14.40
C ARG A 51 4.28 6.31 -13.97
N VAL A 52 3.87 7.58 -14.00
CA VAL A 52 2.47 8.01 -13.76
C VAL A 52 1.54 7.27 -14.73
N VAL A 53 1.87 7.28 -16.02
CA VAL A 53 1.03 6.69 -17.06
C VAL A 53 0.89 5.18 -16.87
N LYS A 54 2.00 4.47 -16.62
CA LYS A 54 2.00 3.03 -16.32
C LYS A 54 1.21 2.70 -15.03
N TYR A 55 1.31 3.55 -14.01
CA TYR A 55 0.57 3.42 -12.76
C TYR A 55 -0.95 3.46 -12.99
N PHE A 56 -1.45 4.45 -13.74
CA PHE A 56 -2.88 4.52 -14.06
C PHE A 56 -3.34 3.43 -15.02
N ALA A 57 -2.48 2.99 -15.94
CA ALA A 57 -2.76 1.85 -16.82
C ALA A 57 -2.97 0.55 -16.01
N ASP A 58 -2.08 0.25 -15.07
CA ASP A 58 -2.22 -0.90 -14.17
C ASP A 58 -3.49 -0.80 -13.29
N ALA A 59 -3.83 0.40 -12.81
CA ALA A 59 -5.06 0.65 -12.07
C ALA A 59 -6.33 0.29 -12.86
N LEU A 60 -6.34 0.63 -14.15
CA LEU A 60 -7.45 0.31 -15.05
C LEU A 60 -7.59 -1.21 -15.25
N VAL A 61 -6.48 -1.91 -15.43
CA VAL A 61 -6.47 -3.38 -15.57
C VAL A 61 -6.98 -4.05 -14.30
N ARG A 62 -6.48 -3.63 -13.13
CA ARG A 62 -6.94 -4.12 -11.83
C ARG A 62 -8.44 -3.90 -11.64
N ARG A 63 -8.94 -2.73 -12.04
CA ARG A 63 -10.39 -2.45 -12.03
C ARG A 63 -11.17 -3.35 -12.98
N ALA A 64 -10.71 -3.52 -14.22
CA ALA A 64 -11.40 -4.31 -15.23
C ALA A 64 -11.65 -5.75 -14.76
N TYR A 65 -10.63 -6.36 -14.15
CA TYR A 65 -10.66 -7.76 -13.70
C TYR A 65 -10.93 -7.95 -12.20
N GLY A 66 -11.16 -6.87 -11.45
CA GLY A 66 -11.40 -6.92 -10.01
C GLY A 66 -10.24 -7.52 -9.21
N LEU A 67 -9.00 -7.23 -9.61
CA LEU A 67 -7.80 -7.65 -8.88
C LEU A 67 -7.68 -6.85 -7.57
N HIS A 68 -7.19 -7.51 -6.52
CA HIS A 68 -7.07 -6.92 -5.19
C HIS A 68 -5.62 -7.01 -4.65
N PRO A 69 -5.05 -5.88 -4.18
CA PRO A 69 -5.68 -4.56 -4.02
C PRO A 69 -5.99 -3.88 -5.36
N ALA A 70 -7.01 -3.00 -5.37
CA ALA A 70 -7.40 -2.26 -6.57
C ALA A 70 -6.39 -1.14 -6.91
N SER A 71 -5.50 -0.81 -5.99
CA SER A 71 -4.34 0.07 -6.20
C SER A 71 -3.27 -0.64 -7.01
N SER A 72 -2.56 0.12 -7.84
CA SER A 72 -1.46 -0.38 -8.66
C SER A 72 -0.36 -1.01 -7.81
N SER A 73 0.28 -2.02 -8.37
CA SER A 73 1.52 -2.61 -7.86
C SER A 73 2.73 -1.71 -8.05
N LEU A 74 2.64 -0.72 -8.96
CA LEU A 74 3.66 0.29 -9.12
C LEU A 74 3.58 1.26 -7.93
N THR A 75 4.64 1.38 -7.15
CA THR A 75 4.78 2.44 -6.14
C THR A 75 5.10 3.75 -6.86
N PHE A 76 4.07 4.45 -7.32
CA PHE A 76 4.26 5.81 -7.82
C PHE A 76 3.98 6.83 -6.72
N HIS A 77 4.98 7.66 -6.41
CA HIS A 77 4.90 8.72 -5.42
C HIS A 77 4.05 9.90 -5.93
N VAL A 78 2.73 9.72 -6.11
CA VAL A 78 1.80 10.86 -6.19
C VAL A 78 1.57 11.42 -4.79
N HIS A 79 2.63 11.84 -4.13
CA HIS A 79 2.52 12.46 -2.83
C HIS A 79 3.12 13.86 -2.95
N PRO A 80 2.30 14.92 -3.03
CA PRO A 80 2.83 16.28 -3.09
C PRO A 80 3.45 16.74 -1.78
N ALA A 81 3.38 15.97 -0.68
CA ALA A 81 3.93 16.36 0.62
C ALA A 81 5.37 16.89 0.59
N PRO A 82 6.30 16.44 -0.29
CA PRO A 82 7.61 17.06 -0.38
C PRO A 82 7.57 18.57 -0.70
N TYR A 83 6.53 19.08 -1.39
CA TYR A 83 6.35 20.51 -1.72
C TYR A 83 6.12 21.28 -0.44
N TYR A 84 5.36 20.68 0.46
CA TYR A 84 5.17 21.22 1.80
C TYR A 84 6.46 21.15 2.60
N HIS A 85 7.09 19.97 2.68
CA HIS A 85 8.21 19.79 3.61
C HIS A 85 9.47 20.57 3.24
N TYR A 86 9.72 20.83 1.94
CA TYR A 86 10.89 21.59 1.51
C TYR A 86 10.75 23.11 1.77
N ASN A 87 9.53 23.65 1.78
CA ASN A 87 9.34 25.10 1.94
C ASN A 87 8.03 25.52 2.63
N SER A 88 7.74 24.98 3.82
CA SER A 88 6.52 25.32 4.57
C SER A 88 6.61 26.60 5.41
N TYR A 89 7.72 27.34 5.41
CA TYR A 89 7.94 28.45 6.36
C TYR A 89 6.82 29.51 6.31
N HIS A 90 6.39 29.90 5.11
CA HIS A 90 5.30 30.86 4.95
C HIS A 90 3.97 30.32 5.49
N ILE A 91 3.73 29.02 5.37
CA ILE A 91 2.52 28.37 5.86
C ILE A 91 2.53 28.25 7.38
N ASN A 92 3.71 27.95 7.95
CA ASN A 92 3.90 27.93 9.39
C ASN A 92 3.57 29.30 10.02
N GLY A 93 3.92 30.41 9.36
CA GLY A 93 3.56 31.75 9.81
C GLY A 93 2.04 32.03 9.86
N VAL A 94 1.25 31.41 8.97
CA VAL A 94 -0.22 31.49 9.04
C VAL A 94 -0.73 30.73 10.26
N ILE A 95 -0.21 29.52 10.49
CA ILE A 95 -0.58 28.70 11.64
C ILE A 95 -0.20 29.40 12.95
N GLU A 96 1.02 29.94 13.01
CA GLU A 96 1.55 30.73 14.13
C GLU A 96 0.57 31.82 14.54
N LYS A 97 0.06 32.57 13.56
CA LYS A 97 -0.89 33.65 13.82
C LYS A 97 -2.21 33.14 14.39
N VAL A 98 -2.77 32.05 13.86
CA VAL A 98 -4.01 31.45 14.37
C VAL A 98 -3.85 31.00 15.81
N ILE A 99 -2.74 30.32 16.12
CA ILE A 99 -2.42 29.87 17.47
C ILE A 99 -2.20 31.08 18.39
N GLY A 100 -1.44 32.07 17.96
CA GLY A 100 -1.15 33.29 18.72
C GLY A 100 -2.39 34.10 19.08
N ASP A 101 -3.30 34.30 18.11
CA ASP A 101 -4.55 35.05 18.32
C ASP A 101 -5.47 34.36 19.37
N ALA A 102 -5.48 33.02 19.40
CA ALA A 102 -6.24 32.24 20.37
C ALA A 102 -5.52 32.04 21.72
N PHE A 103 -4.21 32.27 21.77
CA PHE A 103 -3.41 32.00 22.96
C PHE A 103 -3.63 33.03 24.08
N MET A 104 -4.30 34.16 23.82
CA MET A 104 -4.50 35.23 24.80
C MET A 104 -5.15 34.73 26.11
N GLY A 105 -4.39 34.78 27.21
CA GLY A 105 -4.83 34.41 28.55
C GLY A 105 -4.43 33.00 29.00
N ASN A 106 -4.00 32.13 28.07
CA ASN A 106 -3.46 30.81 28.40
C ASN A 106 -2.01 30.91 28.86
N ARG A 107 -1.59 29.98 29.72
CA ARG A 107 -0.23 29.96 30.28
C ARG A 107 0.53 28.68 29.98
N ARG A 108 -0.13 27.69 29.37
CA ARG A 108 0.44 26.39 29.01
C ARG A 108 -0.15 25.93 27.69
N LEU A 109 0.58 25.09 26.96
CA LEU A 109 0.16 24.57 25.66
C LEU A 109 0.39 23.06 25.58
N HIS A 110 -0.61 22.32 25.13
CA HIS A 110 -0.50 20.92 24.74
C HIS A 110 -0.75 20.80 23.24
N LEU A 111 0.25 20.31 22.52
CA LEU A 111 0.23 20.11 21.09
C LEU A 111 0.14 18.62 20.77
N ILE A 112 -0.91 18.22 20.07
CA ILE A 112 -1.12 16.85 19.57
C ILE A 112 -0.83 16.85 18.08
N ASP A 113 0.21 16.13 17.66
CA ASP A 113 0.77 16.15 16.31
C ASP A 113 0.67 14.77 15.65
N PHE A 114 0.16 14.74 14.42
CA PHE A 114 0.08 13.54 13.57
C PHE A 114 1.15 13.52 12.48
N SER A 115 2.05 14.50 12.46
CA SER A 115 3.12 14.60 11.48
C SER A 115 4.09 13.45 11.63
N ILE A 116 4.34 12.74 10.53
CA ILE A 116 5.41 11.76 10.45
C ILE A 116 6.74 12.52 10.45
N PRO A 117 7.69 12.18 11.34
CA PRO A 117 9.01 12.81 11.34
C PRO A 117 9.83 12.26 10.18
N TYR A 118 10.44 13.15 9.41
CA TYR A 118 11.30 12.82 8.27
C TYR A 118 12.74 13.16 8.61
N TYR A 119 13.67 12.31 8.23
CA TYR A 119 15.09 12.45 8.54
C TYR A 119 15.67 13.74 7.96
N ARG A 120 15.25 14.14 6.76
CA ARG A 120 15.86 15.26 6.04
C ARG A 120 15.38 16.65 6.47
N PHE A 121 14.15 16.77 6.98
CA PHE A 121 13.57 18.07 7.27
C PHE A 121 13.88 18.52 8.70
N GLN A 122 14.43 19.73 8.82
CA GLN A 122 15.09 20.19 10.04
C GLN A 122 14.17 20.90 11.05
N ASN A 123 12.85 20.84 10.84
CA ASN A 123 11.87 21.61 11.61
C ASN A 123 10.87 20.69 12.31
N SER A 124 10.57 21.02 13.56
CA SER A 124 9.52 20.42 14.35
C SER A 124 8.22 21.22 14.28
N VAL A 125 7.14 20.65 14.79
CA VAL A 125 5.84 21.30 14.91
C VAL A 125 5.89 22.60 15.74
N LEU A 126 6.91 22.78 16.59
CA LEU A 126 7.09 24.01 17.38
C LEU A 126 7.35 25.24 16.50
N ARG A 127 7.82 25.06 15.25
CA ARG A 127 7.95 26.16 14.28
C ARG A 127 6.63 26.74 13.82
N THR A 128 5.51 26.10 14.17
CA THR A 128 4.17 26.61 13.93
C THR A 128 3.67 27.47 15.09
N LEU A 129 4.47 27.66 16.15
CA LEU A 129 4.12 28.48 17.31
C LEU A 129 4.70 29.89 17.20
N PRO A 130 4.05 30.88 17.83
CA PRO A 130 4.62 32.22 17.92
C PRO A 130 5.86 32.25 18.81
N SER A 131 6.78 33.17 18.50
CA SER A 131 7.88 33.48 19.39
C SER A 131 7.35 34.12 20.68
N PHE A 132 7.57 33.47 21.82
CA PHE A 132 7.11 33.99 23.12
C PHE A 132 8.17 34.90 23.75
N PHE A 133 7.76 36.07 24.26
CA PHE A 133 8.65 37.00 24.97
C PHE A 133 8.52 36.83 26.48
N GLY A 134 9.64 36.86 27.20
CA GLY A 134 9.68 36.71 28.66
C GLY A 134 9.98 35.29 29.11
N ASP A 135 9.31 34.83 30.16
CA ASP A 135 9.52 33.48 30.69
C ASP A 135 9.12 32.42 29.67
N PRO A 136 9.93 31.35 29.48
CA PRO A 136 9.62 30.32 28.50
C PRO A 136 8.25 29.68 28.72
N LEU A 137 7.45 29.60 27.66
CA LEU A 137 6.11 29.03 27.76
C LEU A 137 6.21 27.51 28.01
N PRO A 138 5.54 26.95 29.03
CA PRO A 138 5.48 25.51 29.22
C PRO A 138 4.65 24.84 28.11
N VAL A 139 5.29 23.91 27.38
CA VAL A 139 4.70 23.17 26.27
C VAL A 139 4.86 21.66 26.47
N ARG A 140 3.81 20.90 26.22
CA ARG A 140 3.87 19.44 26.07
C ARG A 140 3.53 19.07 24.63
N VAL A 141 4.32 18.17 24.04
CA VAL A 141 4.09 17.66 22.68
C VAL A 141 3.74 16.17 22.75
N SER A 142 2.78 15.76 21.94
CA SER A 142 2.27 14.39 21.88
C SER A 142 2.15 13.95 20.43
N TYR A 143 2.93 12.96 20.03
CA TYR A 143 2.90 12.40 18.68
C TYR A 143 2.00 11.19 18.61
N ILE A 144 1.15 11.13 17.58
CA ILE A 144 0.35 9.96 17.25
C ILE A 144 0.72 9.48 15.86
N LEU A 145 1.36 8.32 15.79
CA LEU A 145 1.84 7.73 14.56
C LEU A 145 1.11 6.42 14.27
N PRO A 146 0.88 6.07 12.99
CA PRO A 146 0.41 4.73 12.64
C PRO A 146 1.28 3.60 13.21
N PRO A 147 0.71 2.44 13.61
CA PRO A 147 1.45 1.35 14.24
C PRO A 147 2.58 0.76 13.41
N PHE A 148 2.45 0.73 12.09
CA PHE A 148 3.49 0.18 11.21
C PHE A 148 4.80 0.98 11.28
N LEU A 149 4.74 2.28 11.59
CA LEU A 149 5.92 3.14 11.74
C LEU A 149 6.78 2.82 12.96
N LYS A 150 6.29 2.01 13.89
CA LYS A 150 7.03 1.63 15.10
C LYS A 150 8.37 0.97 14.81
N ALA A 151 8.49 0.26 13.70
CA ALA A 151 9.73 -0.39 13.28
C ALA A 151 10.68 0.53 12.51
N TYR A 152 10.18 1.65 11.98
CA TYR A 152 10.92 2.49 11.00
C TYR A 152 11.30 3.87 11.54
N VAL A 153 10.55 4.41 12.51
CA VAL A 153 10.75 5.78 12.99
C VAL A 153 11.64 5.79 14.24
N GLU A 154 12.84 6.36 14.09
CA GLU A 154 13.72 6.67 15.21
C GLU A 154 13.48 8.12 15.69
N PHE A 155 12.97 8.28 16.92
CA PHE A 155 12.59 9.60 17.45
C PHE A 155 13.75 10.44 18.02
N SER A 156 14.96 9.86 18.13
CA SER A 156 16.14 10.54 18.69
C SER A 156 16.43 11.86 17.96
N ARG A 157 16.42 11.84 16.62
CA ARG A 157 16.66 13.02 15.80
C ARG A 157 15.52 14.04 15.88
N GLN A 158 14.28 13.59 15.96
CA GLN A 158 13.12 14.50 16.13
C GLN A 158 13.21 15.25 17.47
N MET A 159 13.76 14.62 18.51
CA MET A 159 14.04 15.29 19.79
C MET A 159 15.08 16.40 19.65
N GLU A 160 16.10 16.22 18.81
CA GLU A 160 17.11 17.26 18.55
C GLU A 160 16.46 18.49 17.90
N PHE A 161 15.61 18.28 16.88
CA PHE A 161 14.87 19.37 16.23
C PHE A 161 13.89 20.05 17.20
N LEU A 162 13.12 19.28 17.97
CA LEU A 162 12.23 19.81 19.00
C LEU A 162 12.98 20.65 20.04
N THR A 163 14.15 20.19 20.50
CA THR A 163 14.96 20.90 21.49
C THR A 163 15.56 22.18 20.92
N LYS A 164 16.01 22.15 19.67
CA LYS A 164 16.52 23.32 18.95
C LYS A 164 15.42 24.36 18.77
N ASP A 165 14.30 23.96 18.18
CA ASP A 165 13.18 24.86 17.89
C ASP A 165 12.54 25.40 19.17
N ALA A 166 12.51 24.60 20.24
CA ALA A 166 12.01 25.05 21.54
C ALA A 166 12.76 26.27 22.07
N LYS A 167 14.08 26.32 21.86
CA LYS A 167 14.89 27.50 22.24
C LYS A 167 14.59 28.70 21.36
N GLU A 168 14.38 28.47 20.06
CA GLU A 168 14.13 29.55 19.11
C GLU A 168 12.78 30.24 19.32
N VAL A 169 11.73 29.48 19.65
CA VAL A 169 10.41 30.05 19.96
C VAL A 169 10.22 30.37 21.46
N ASN A 170 11.26 30.20 22.28
CA ASN A 170 11.27 30.44 23.73
C ASN A 170 10.18 29.64 24.48
N VAL A 171 10.19 28.32 24.33
CA VAL A 171 9.30 27.39 25.04
C VAL A 171 10.10 26.41 25.91
N LYS A 172 9.48 25.96 27.00
CA LYS A 172 10.00 24.94 27.91
C LYS A 172 9.18 23.66 27.76
N LEU A 173 9.83 22.58 27.33
CA LEU A 173 9.22 21.25 27.26
C LEU A 173 9.01 20.70 28.69
N GLU A 174 7.76 20.39 29.06
CA GLU A 174 7.40 19.98 30.42
C GLU A 174 7.59 18.48 30.72
N ASP A 175 7.40 17.63 29.72
CA ASP A 175 7.44 16.17 29.85
C ASP A 175 8.45 15.57 28.86
N GLU A 176 8.84 14.32 29.11
CA GLU A 176 9.44 13.48 28.06
C GLU A 176 8.46 13.37 26.88
N LEU A 177 9.01 13.41 25.67
CA LEU A 177 8.24 13.28 24.43
C LEU A 177 7.38 12.02 24.48
N LYS A 178 6.05 12.19 24.38
CA LYS A 178 5.13 11.07 24.31
C LYS A 178 4.84 10.73 22.85
N VAL A 179 5.18 9.51 22.47
CA VAL A 179 4.86 8.94 21.17
C VAL A 179 3.90 7.77 21.41
N VAL A 180 2.74 7.83 20.78
CA VAL A 180 1.79 6.72 20.77
C VAL A 180 1.59 6.22 19.35
N TYR A 181 1.50 4.91 19.23
CA TYR A 181 1.32 4.23 17.95
C TYR A 181 -0.13 3.78 17.80
N GLY A 182 -0.90 4.51 17.00
CA GLY A 182 -2.32 4.27 16.73
C GLY A 182 -2.76 4.92 15.41
N ASN A 183 -3.73 4.32 14.72
CA ASN A 183 -4.21 4.87 13.44
C ASN A 183 -5.17 6.04 13.63
N SER A 184 -5.70 6.27 14.84
CA SER A 184 -6.70 7.30 15.14
C SER A 184 -6.57 7.75 16.61
N LEU A 185 -7.07 8.94 16.97
CA LEU A 185 -7.27 9.33 18.37
C LEU A 185 -8.12 8.31 19.13
N ALA A 186 -9.10 7.71 18.45
CA ALA A 186 -10.02 6.75 19.04
C ALA A 186 -9.35 5.43 19.46
N GLU A 187 -8.24 5.06 18.82
CA GLU A 187 -7.45 3.88 19.18
C GLU A 187 -6.50 4.11 20.35
N VAL A 188 -6.17 5.37 20.66
CA VAL A 188 -5.22 5.70 21.73
C VAL A 188 -5.90 5.57 23.10
N ASN A 189 -5.35 4.69 23.94
CA ASN A 189 -5.85 4.47 25.29
C ASN A 189 -5.51 5.65 26.22
N GLU A 190 -6.44 6.03 27.11
CA GLU A 190 -6.21 7.06 28.15
C GLU A 190 -5.02 6.75 29.05
N CYS A 191 -4.70 5.47 29.25
CA CYS A 191 -3.52 5.05 30.01
C CYS A 191 -2.20 5.32 29.26
N GLU A 192 -2.23 5.31 27.92
CA GLU A 192 -1.06 5.58 27.07
C GLU A 192 -0.85 7.08 26.91
N MET A 193 -1.95 7.83 26.75
CA MET A 193 -1.91 9.27 26.62
C MET A 193 -3.11 9.96 27.25
N ASP A 194 -2.80 10.87 28.18
CA ASP A 194 -3.80 11.78 28.71
C ASP A 194 -3.94 13.00 27.78
N PHE A 195 -5.09 13.04 27.10
CA PHE A 195 -5.53 14.14 26.26
C PHE A 195 -6.35 15.20 27.00
N LYS A 196 -6.73 14.95 28.26
CA LYS A 196 -7.52 15.90 29.02
C LYS A 196 -6.64 17.08 29.41
N ARG A 197 -7.26 18.26 29.48
CA ARG A 197 -6.62 19.45 30.06
C ARG A 197 -6.22 19.12 31.49
N ARG A 198 -4.92 19.25 31.79
CA ARG A 198 -4.37 19.11 33.14
C ARG A 198 -4.76 20.30 34.01
N ARG A 199 -5.00 21.47 33.39
CA ARG A 199 -5.39 22.71 34.06
C ARG A 199 -6.29 23.56 33.17
N ASP A 200 -7.06 24.44 33.80
CA ASP A 200 -7.96 25.37 33.10
C ASP A 200 -7.20 26.39 32.21
N ASP A 201 -5.92 26.65 32.50
CA ASP A 201 -5.04 27.55 31.75
C ASP A 201 -4.20 26.87 30.66
N GLU A 202 -4.45 25.58 30.39
CA GLU A 202 -3.81 24.81 29.32
C GLU A 202 -4.63 24.86 28.03
N MET A 203 -4.03 25.42 26.97
CA MET A 203 -4.57 25.38 25.62
C MET A 203 -4.21 24.04 24.96
N VAL A 204 -5.20 23.34 24.42
CA VAL A 204 -4.97 22.11 23.63
C VAL A 204 -5.14 22.44 22.15
N VAL A 205 -4.12 22.12 21.34
CA VAL A 205 -4.12 22.27 19.89
C VAL A 205 -3.90 20.90 19.24
N VAL A 206 -4.77 20.53 18.30
CA VAL A 206 -4.63 19.30 17.51
C VAL A 206 -4.22 19.66 16.09
N TYR A 207 -3.13 19.08 15.61
CA TYR A 207 -2.60 19.31 14.28
C TYR A 207 -2.66 18.04 13.43
N TYR A 208 -3.65 17.98 12.54
CA TYR A 208 -3.79 16.92 11.54
C TYR A 208 -3.04 17.31 10.26
N LYS A 209 -1.92 16.63 10.00
CA LYS A 209 -1.14 16.74 8.77
C LYS A 209 -1.23 15.43 7.97
N PHE A 210 -1.79 15.48 6.76
CA PHE A 210 -1.94 14.35 5.83
C PHE A 210 -2.54 13.07 6.46
N LYS A 211 -3.46 13.26 7.42
CA LYS A 211 -3.97 12.18 8.28
C LYS A 211 -5.43 11.84 8.01
N LEU A 212 -6.29 12.85 7.96
CA LEU A 212 -7.73 12.63 8.01
C LEU A 212 -8.23 11.99 6.70
N GLU A 213 -7.63 12.28 5.55
CA GLU A 213 -7.91 11.60 4.28
C GLU A 213 -7.85 10.07 4.37
N LYS A 214 -6.86 9.52 5.10
CA LYS A 214 -6.73 8.07 5.31
C LYS A 214 -7.87 7.50 6.15
N LEU A 215 -8.36 8.28 7.12
CA LEU A 215 -9.45 7.89 8.02
C LEU A 215 -10.83 7.91 7.36
N VAL A 216 -11.10 8.85 6.44
CA VAL A 216 -12.43 8.96 5.78
C VAL A 216 -12.81 7.72 4.96
N ARG A 217 -11.83 6.86 4.63
CA ARG A 217 -12.06 5.57 3.97
C ARG A 217 -12.97 4.64 4.78
N ASP A 218 -12.93 4.76 6.09
CA ASP A 218 -13.79 4.04 7.02
C ASP A 218 -14.67 5.06 7.75
N ALA A 219 -15.96 5.09 7.37
CA ALA A 219 -16.93 6.00 7.95
C ALA A 219 -17.05 5.81 9.47
N GLU A 220 -16.94 4.57 9.97
CA GLU A 220 -16.98 4.31 11.40
C GLU A 220 -15.71 4.80 12.10
N ALA A 221 -14.54 4.63 11.48
CA ALA A 221 -13.28 5.16 12.01
C ALA A 221 -13.31 6.70 12.08
N THR A 222 -13.85 7.35 11.07
CA THR A 222 -14.01 8.81 11.03
C THR A 222 -14.98 9.31 12.09
N GLU A 223 -16.12 8.62 12.27
CA GLU A 223 -17.07 8.96 13.33
C GLU A 223 -16.41 8.84 14.70
N ARG A 224 -15.71 7.73 14.97
CA ARG A 224 -14.98 7.54 16.23
C ARG A 224 -13.92 8.62 16.45
N GLU A 225 -13.21 9.02 15.40
CA GLU A 225 -12.20 10.09 15.46
C GLU A 225 -12.82 11.43 15.86
N LEU A 226 -13.92 11.82 15.21
CA LEU A 226 -14.61 13.08 15.48
C LEU A 226 -15.26 13.10 16.87
N VAL A 227 -15.83 11.97 17.31
CA VAL A 227 -16.34 11.81 18.68
C VAL A 227 -15.22 12.01 19.69
N ARG A 228 -14.09 11.33 19.50
CA ARG A 228 -12.94 11.46 20.40
C ARG A 228 -12.36 12.86 20.40
N LEU A 229 -12.27 13.51 19.24
CA LEU A 229 -11.85 14.90 19.11
C LEU A 229 -12.77 15.85 19.89
N LYS A 230 -14.09 15.61 19.88
CA LYS A 230 -15.06 16.38 20.68
C LYS A 230 -14.85 16.16 22.19
N GLU A 231 -14.57 14.94 22.63
CA GLU A 231 -14.26 14.63 24.04
C GLU A 231 -13.00 15.32 24.54
N ILE A 232 -11.96 15.43 23.69
CA ILE A 232 -10.74 16.18 23.98
C ILE A 232 -11.04 17.68 24.14
N ASN A 233 -12.05 18.18 23.40
CA ASN A 233 -12.46 19.58 23.38
C ASN A 233 -11.27 20.55 23.19
N PRO A 234 -10.51 20.41 22.09
CA PRO A 234 -9.35 21.25 21.81
C PRO A 234 -9.79 22.68 21.53
N MET A 235 -8.95 23.65 21.89
CA MET A 235 -9.23 25.07 21.59
C MET A 235 -9.16 25.34 20.09
N ILE A 236 -8.17 24.73 19.43
CA ILE A 236 -7.97 24.83 17.99
C ILE A 236 -7.69 23.44 17.42
N VAL A 237 -8.30 23.14 16.28
CA VAL A 237 -7.89 22.05 15.39
C VAL A 237 -7.37 22.67 14.11
N ILE A 238 -6.17 22.27 13.69
CA ILE A 238 -5.55 22.69 12.45
C ILE A 238 -5.48 21.48 11.54
N MET A 239 -5.90 21.64 10.30
CA MET A 239 -5.94 20.58 9.32
C MET A 239 -5.21 21.04 8.06
N LEU A 240 -4.16 20.30 7.72
CA LEU A 240 -3.43 20.37 6.47
C LEU A 240 -3.56 19.03 5.75
N ASP A 241 -4.27 19.00 4.64
CA ASP A 241 -4.51 17.78 3.88
C ASP A 241 -4.53 18.05 2.37
N PHE A 242 -4.61 16.99 1.57
CA PHE A 242 -4.63 17.08 0.11
C PHE A 242 -5.88 17.80 -0.38
N TYR A 243 -5.68 18.75 -1.30
CA TYR A 243 -6.78 19.45 -1.94
C TYR A 243 -7.38 18.61 -3.05
N SER A 244 -8.71 18.59 -3.09
CA SER A 244 -9.47 18.01 -4.18
C SER A 244 -10.79 18.75 -4.35
N ASN A 245 -11.14 19.00 -5.61
CA ASN A 245 -12.38 19.66 -5.99
C ASN A 245 -13.39 18.67 -6.62
N HIS A 246 -13.21 17.36 -6.39
CA HIS A 246 -14.00 16.34 -7.08
C HIS A 246 -15.30 16.07 -6.32
N THR A 247 -16.34 16.87 -6.61
CA THR A 247 -17.69 16.74 -6.03
C THR A 247 -18.57 15.69 -6.76
N HIS A 248 -18.01 14.82 -7.59
CA HIS A 248 -18.79 13.93 -8.46
C HIS A 248 -18.59 12.44 -8.16
N SER A 249 -19.67 11.66 -8.25
CA SER A 249 -19.74 10.24 -7.87
C SER A 249 -19.43 9.26 -9.01
N ASN A 250 -19.16 9.74 -10.24
CA ASN A 250 -18.85 8.87 -11.37
C ASN A 250 -17.35 8.60 -11.49
N PHE A 251 -17.00 7.33 -11.68
CA PHE A 251 -15.66 6.80 -11.82
C PHE A 251 -14.78 7.57 -12.81
N LEU A 252 -15.27 7.81 -14.04
CA LEU A 252 -14.49 8.44 -15.12
C LEU A 252 -14.02 9.85 -14.75
N THR A 253 -14.87 10.60 -14.05
CA THR A 253 -14.53 11.95 -13.57
C THR A 253 -13.43 11.87 -12.52
N CYS A 254 -13.60 11.01 -11.50
CA CYS A 254 -12.57 10.80 -10.47
C CYS A 254 -11.24 10.32 -11.08
N PHE A 255 -11.30 9.45 -12.08
CA PHE A 255 -10.13 8.94 -12.78
C PHE A 255 -9.41 10.06 -13.55
N LYS A 256 -10.14 10.81 -14.38
CA LYS A 256 -9.60 11.96 -15.13
C LYS A 256 -8.85 12.93 -14.22
N ASP A 257 -9.51 13.27 -13.13
CA ASP A 257 -9.03 14.26 -12.20
C ASP A 257 -7.79 13.76 -11.44
N SER A 258 -7.79 12.48 -11.03
CA SER A 258 -6.63 11.85 -10.40
C SER A 258 -5.42 11.80 -11.35
N VAL A 259 -5.63 11.47 -12.63
CA VAL A 259 -4.57 11.46 -13.64
C VAL A 259 -4.02 12.87 -13.84
N GLN A 260 -4.90 13.86 -14.00
CA GLN A 260 -4.50 15.25 -14.20
C GLN A 260 -3.75 15.83 -13.01
N TYR A 261 -4.21 15.54 -11.79
CA TYR A 261 -3.51 15.90 -10.57
C TYR A 261 -2.12 15.27 -10.55
N SER A 262 -2.02 13.96 -10.75
CA SER A 262 -0.75 13.23 -10.72
C SER A 262 0.24 13.72 -11.79
N LEU A 263 -0.24 13.98 -13.01
CA LEU A 263 0.53 14.56 -14.10
C LEU A 263 0.84 16.05 -13.92
N LYS A 264 0.37 16.71 -12.87
CA LYS A 264 0.80 18.08 -12.52
C LYS A 264 1.64 18.11 -11.25
N THR A 265 1.47 17.13 -10.38
CA THR A 265 2.19 16.99 -9.11
C THR A 265 3.34 15.99 -9.17
N TYR A 266 3.61 15.36 -10.32
CA TYR A 266 4.75 14.44 -10.47
C TYR A 266 6.08 15.19 -10.35
N TRP A 267 7.01 14.55 -9.67
CA TRP A 267 8.15 15.19 -9.01
C TRP A 267 9.46 15.22 -9.83
N ALA A 268 9.37 15.23 -11.16
CA ALA A 268 10.54 15.08 -12.05
C ALA A 268 11.58 16.23 -12.02
N GLN A 269 11.34 17.32 -11.29
CA GLN A 269 12.36 18.40 -11.16
C GLN A 269 13.38 18.14 -10.04
N TRP A 270 13.28 17.03 -9.30
CA TRP A 270 13.96 16.87 -8.01
C TRP A 270 14.84 15.63 -7.85
N ASP A 271 14.90 14.71 -8.83
CA ASP A 271 15.78 13.52 -8.77
C ASP A 271 17.26 13.89 -8.50
N ASN A 272 17.71 15.06 -8.95
CA ASN A 272 19.10 15.49 -8.72
C ASN A 272 19.37 16.05 -7.31
N TYR A 273 18.34 16.38 -6.52
CA TYR A 273 18.49 17.02 -5.20
C TYR A 273 17.92 16.19 -4.06
N LEU A 274 17.06 15.21 -4.34
CA LEU A 274 16.51 14.30 -3.34
C LEU A 274 17.44 13.10 -3.12
N HIS A 275 18.07 13.05 -1.94
CA HIS A 275 18.80 11.87 -1.48
C HIS A 275 17.81 10.71 -1.36
N TRP A 276 18.21 9.53 -1.83
CA TRP A 276 17.46 8.27 -1.82
C TRP A 276 16.73 7.98 -0.51
N GLU A 277 17.27 8.45 0.63
CA GLU A 277 16.67 8.36 1.97
C GLU A 277 15.24 8.91 2.03
N TYR A 278 14.99 10.01 1.32
CA TYR A 278 13.70 10.67 1.34
C TYR A 278 12.66 9.98 0.45
N GLY A 279 13.10 9.33 -0.63
CA GLY A 279 12.23 8.49 -1.47
C GLY A 279 11.67 7.31 -0.68
N TRP A 280 12.51 6.67 0.14
CA TRP A 280 12.11 5.60 1.04
C TRP A 280 11.06 6.05 2.08
N GLU A 281 11.23 7.21 2.71
CA GLU A 281 10.26 7.76 3.66
C GLU A 281 8.90 8.03 3.00
N CYS A 282 8.91 8.52 1.75
CA CYS A 282 7.68 8.68 0.96
C CYS A 282 7.07 7.34 0.54
N ASN A 283 7.88 6.30 0.35
CA ASN A 283 7.42 4.95 0.00
C ASN A 283 6.67 4.29 1.17
N ILE A 284 7.22 4.41 2.38
CA ILE A 284 6.60 3.95 3.63
C ILE A 284 5.18 4.53 3.75
N GLU A 285 5.00 5.82 3.47
CA GLU A 285 3.68 6.47 3.55
C GLU A 285 2.71 6.06 2.44
N ALA A 286 3.23 5.73 1.26
CA ALA A 286 2.46 5.36 0.08
C ALA A 286 2.01 3.89 0.05
N GLY A 287 2.74 3.01 0.73
CA GLY A 287 2.49 1.56 0.77
C GLY A 287 1.20 1.13 1.49
N GLU A 288 0.55 2.00 2.27
CA GLU A 288 -0.63 1.71 3.09
C GLU A 288 -1.99 1.67 2.35
N GLY A 289 -2.01 1.39 1.05
CA GLY A 289 -3.27 1.19 0.32
C GLY A 289 -3.79 2.46 -0.35
N ASN A 290 -2.90 3.11 -1.10
CA ASN A 290 -3.23 4.19 -2.00
C ASN A 290 -4.11 3.71 -3.19
N ASN A 291 -5.41 3.46 -2.96
CA ASN A 291 -6.37 3.29 -4.06
C ASN A 291 -6.36 4.54 -4.96
N ILE A 292 -6.28 4.32 -6.27
CA ILE A 292 -5.83 5.27 -7.30
C ILE A 292 -6.91 6.26 -7.73
N ILE A 293 -8.17 5.91 -7.49
CA ILE A 293 -9.31 6.61 -8.09
C ILE A 293 -10.13 7.15 -6.94
N ARG A 294 -9.55 8.15 -6.28
CA ARG A 294 -10.05 8.68 -5.02
C ARG A 294 -11.10 9.74 -5.30
N ARG A 295 -12.23 9.62 -4.61
CA ARG A 295 -12.94 10.80 -4.17
C ARG A 295 -12.29 11.25 -2.86
N HIS A 296 -11.40 12.22 -2.92
CA HIS A 296 -11.05 12.97 -1.73
C HIS A 296 -12.28 13.79 -1.31
N PRO A 297 -12.57 13.95 0.00
CA PRO A 297 -13.68 14.78 0.41
C PRO A 297 -13.43 16.24 0.00
N SER A 298 -14.44 16.85 -0.59
CA SER A 298 -14.43 18.28 -0.92
C SER A 298 -14.35 19.15 0.34
N LEU A 299 -13.95 20.41 0.20
CA LEU A 299 -13.90 21.37 1.31
C LEU A 299 -15.26 21.52 2.03
N THR A 300 -16.35 21.44 1.27
CA THR A 300 -17.72 21.48 1.78
C THR A 300 -18.06 20.22 2.58
N GLU A 301 -17.61 19.04 2.14
CA GLU A 301 -17.80 17.79 2.89
C GLU A 301 -17.02 17.82 4.21
N TRP A 302 -15.76 18.28 4.19
CA TRP A 302 -15.00 18.50 5.41
C TRP A 302 -15.69 19.48 6.35
N GLN A 303 -16.23 20.58 5.81
CA GLN A 303 -16.97 21.55 6.59
C GLN A 303 -18.23 20.97 7.21
N HIS A 304 -18.94 20.13 6.48
CA HIS A 304 -20.11 19.44 7.00
C HIS A 304 -19.73 18.50 8.15
N LEU A 305 -18.67 17.69 7.98
CA LEU A 305 -18.19 16.74 9.00
C LEU A 305 -17.78 17.44 10.29
N PHE A 306 -16.94 18.48 10.21
CA PHE A 306 -16.52 19.24 11.38
C PHE A 306 -17.70 20.02 12.00
N SER A 307 -18.60 20.55 11.18
CA SER A 307 -19.80 21.24 11.68
C SER A 307 -20.73 20.33 12.46
N MET A 308 -20.92 19.08 11.99
CA MET A 308 -21.66 18.04 12.68
C MET A 308 -20.98 17.59 13.97
N ALA A 309 -19.65 17.55 13.99
CA ALA A 309 -18.85 17.28 15.17
C ALA A 309 -18.82 18.44 16.20
N GLY A 310 -19.51 19.55 15.92
CA GLY A 310 -19.62 20.69 16.84
C GLY A 310 -18.48 21.71 16.72
N PHE A 311 -17.75 21.72 15.60
CA PHE A 311 -16.71 22.70 15.33
C PHE A 311 -17.20 23.77 14.35
N SER A 312 -16.61 24.96 14.44
CA SER A 312 -16.79 26.08 13.53
C SER A 312 -15.44 26.50 12.96
N ARG A 313 -15.42 26.91 11.69
CA ARG A 313 -14.18 27.29 11.01
C ARG A 313 -13.65 28.63 11.55
N ILE A 314 -12.33 28.77 11.57
CA ILE A 314 -11.62 30.01 11.89
C ILE A 314 -11.09 30.57 10.56
N PRO A 315 -11.50 31.78 10.15
CA PRO A 315 -10.98 32.42 8.94
C PRO A 315 -9.47 32.63 9.02
N LEU A 316 -8.75 32.21 7.98
CA LEU A 316 -7.29 32.27 7.92
C LEU A 316 -6.83 33.60 7.31
N ASN A 317 -6.55 34.59 8.16
CA ASN A 317 -6.09 35.91 7.72
C ASN A 317 -4.62 35.88 7.23
N HIS A 318 -4.41 35.92 5.91
CA HIS A 318 -3.09 36.07 5.29
C HIS A 318 -2.89 37.51 4.74
N ARG A 319 -1.67 38.06 4.81
CA ARG A 319 -1.35 39.34 4.16
C ARG A 319 -1.01 39.06 2.69
N LYS A 320 -1.62 39.81 1.76
CA LYS A 320 -1.27 39.74 0.33
C LYS A 320 0.21 40.05 0.06
N ASP A 321 0.85 40.84 0.91
CA ASP A 321 2.26 41.21 0.78
C ASP A 321 3.24 40.06 1.08
N ASN A 322 2.77 38.96 1.69
CA ASN A 322 3.54 37.72 1.83
C ASN A 322 3.53 36.85 0.56
N LEU A 323 2.79 37.26 -0.48
CA LEU A 323 2.65 36.53 -1.75
C LEU A 323 3.67 36.95 -2.81
N SER A 324 4.51 37.96 -2.52
CA SER A 324 5.38 38.61 -3.52
C SER A 324 6.82 38.79 -3.04
N VAL A 325 7.34 37.86 -2.23
CA VAL A 325 8.79 37.70 -2.19
C VAL A 325 9.09 36.73 -3.33
N GLU A 326 9.90 37.17 -4.29
CA GLU A 326 10.59 36.33 -5.27
C GLU A 326 11.59 35.38 -4.55
N ASP A 327 11.12 34.69 -3.51
CA ASP A 327 11.82 33.54 -2.99
C ASP A 327 11.42 32.36 -3.84
N GLU A 328 12.39 31.48 -4.10
CA GLU A 328 12.28 30.20 -4.81
C GLU A 328 11.39 29.21 -4.03
N SER A 329 10.21 29.66 -3.59
CA SER A 329 9.24 28.86 -2.86
C SER A 329 8.42 28.04 -3.81
N TRP A 330 8.68 26.73 -3.76
CA TRP A 330 8.01 25.71 -4.55
C TRP A 330 6.58 25.43 -4.07
N LEU A 331 6.13 26.09 -3.00
CA LEU A 331 4.76 26.03 -2.50
C LEU A 331 4.25 27.46 -2.23
N GLU A 332 3.26 27.87 -3.00
CA GLU A 332 2.63 29.19 -2.93
C GLU A 332 1.22 29.10 -2.33
N ILE A 333 0.78 30.17 -1.66
CA ILE A 333 -0.63 30.35 -1.30
C ILE A 333 -1.35 30.84 -2.55
N MET A 334 -2.15 29.97 -3.15
CA MET A 334 -2.84 30.23 -4.42
C MET A 334 -4.10 31.08 -4.25
N GLY A 335 -4.70 31.06 -3.06
CA GLY A 335 -5.92 31.80 -2.76
C GLY A 335 -6.67 31.22 -1.58
N GLU A 336 -7.92 31.65 -1.43
CA GLU A 336 -8.85 31.22 -0.40
C GLU A 336 -10.12 30.69 -1.06
N GLU A 337 -10.55 29.48 -0.67
CA GLU A 337 -11.79 28.85 -1.12
C GLU A 337 -12.52 28.28 0.10
N GLU A 338 -13.82 28.54 0.23
CA GLU A 338 -14.64 28.06 1.36
C GLU A 338 -13.99 28.40 2.73
N GLU A 339 -13.33 29.55 2.89
CA GLU A 339 -12.59 29.93 4.13
C GLU A 339 -11.37 29.03 4.47
N CYS A 340 -10.88 28.24 3.49
CA CYS A 340 -9.64 27.48 3.56
C CYS A 340 -8.57 28.14 2.69
N LEU A 341 -7.30 28.07 3.09
CA LEU A 341 -6.21 28.47 2.22
C LEU A 341 -5.83 27.34 1.27
N ILE A 342 -5.73 27.66 0.00
CA ILE A 342 -5.32 26.70 -1.04
C ILE A 342 -3.84 26.89 -1.31
N LEU A 343 -3.09 25.79 -1.22
CA LEU A 343 -1.65 25.76 -1.39
C LEU A 343 -1.30 24.92 -2.60
N GLY A 344 -0.32 25.35 -3.39
CA GLY A 344 0.08 24.62 -4.57
C GLY A 344 1.33 25.19 -5.22
N ASN A 345 1.56 24.84 -6.48
CA ASN A 345 2.75 25.27 -7.21
C ASN A 345 2.43 25.50 -8.68
N LYS A 346 2.91 26.61 -9.25
CA LYS A 346 2.77 26.93 -10.69
C LYS A 346 1.33 26.80 -11.18
N GLY A 347 0.35 27.27 -10.40
CA GLY A 347 -1.06 27.16 -10.77
C GLY A 347 -1.70 25.79 -10.60
N CYS A 348 -1.04 24.83 -9.92
CA CYS A 348 -1.61 23.54 -9.54
C CYS A 348 -1.93 23.50 -8.04
N PRO A 349 -3.21 23.54 -7.63
CA PRO A 349 -3.61 23.30 -6.23
C PRO A 349 -3.21 21.91 -5.77
N MET A 350 -2.62 21.80 -4.59
CA MET A 350 -2.09 20.55 -4.03
C MET A 350 -2.66 20.24 -2.64
N PHE A 351 -2.80 21.27 -1.80
CA PHE A 351 -3.24 21.13 -0.41
C PHE A 351 -4.24 22.21 -0.03
N PHE A 352 -4.95 21.96 1.06
CA PHE A 352 -5.66 23.01 1.76
C PHE A 352 -5.25 23.06 3.22
N LEU A 353 -5.25 24.27 3.78
CA LEU A 353 -5.08 24.53 5.20
C LEU A 353 -6.41 25.09 5.73
N SER A 354 -6.87 24.54 6.85
CA SER A 354 -8.05 25.02 7.57
C SER A 354 -7.82 25.00 9.08
N ALA A 355 -8.50 25.88 9.80
CA ALA A 355 -8.49 25.92 11.25
C ALA A 355 -9.93 25.91 11.81
N TRP A 356 -10.10 25.30 12.97
CA TRP A 356 -11.41 25.04 13.56
C TRP A 356 -11.37 25.28 15.07
N LYS A 357 -12.49 25.73 15.63
CA LYS A 357 -12.72 25.87 17.07
C LYS A 357 -14.04 25.23 17.49
N PRO A 358 -14.19 24.76 18.73
CA PRO A 358 -15.49 24.29 19.24
C PRO A 358 -16.54 25.39 19.13
N LYS A 359 -17.77 25.01 18.76
CA LYS A 359 -18.95 25.90 18.83
C LYS A 359 -19.27 26.14 20.31
N VAL A 360 -19.58 27.39 20.65
CA VAL A 360 -20.16 27.71 21.95
C VAL A 360 -21.60 27.19 21.94
N GLU A 361 -21.89 26.13 22.69
CA GLU A 361 -23.24 25.53 22.73
C GLU A 361 -24.20 26.43 23.53
N ASP A 362 -25.22 27.00 22.86
CA ASP A 362 -26.45 27.45 23.51
C ASP A 362 -27.29 26.21 23.89
N GLY A 363 -26.95 25.56 25.01
CA GLY A 363 -27.80 24.70 25.86
C GLY A 363 -28.75 23.61 25.30
N HIS A 364 -28.92 23.41 23.99
CA HIS A 364 -30.05 22.66 23.43
C HIS A 364 -29.76 21.91 22.11
N PHE A 365 -28.57 21.30 21.95
CA PHE A 365 -28.36 20.31 20.88
C PHE A 365 -28.45 18.88 21.45
N ASN A 366 -29.51 18.15 21.07
CA ASN A 366 -29.74 16.77 21.51
C ASN A 366 -28.81 15.78 20.77
N PHE A 367 -27.88 15.20 21.52
CA PHE A 367 -26.70 14.44 21.07
C PHE A 367 -26.98 13.08 20.40
N ILE A 368 -28.17 12.49 20.57
CA ILE A 368 -28.42 11.10 20.14
C ILE A 368 -29.00 11.03 18.70
N SER A 369 -29.47 12.14 18.14
CA SER A 369 -30.21 12.14 16.87
C SER A 369 -29.34 12.28 15.61
N THR A 370 -28.05 12.64 15.72
CA THR A 370 -27.18 12.93 14.56
C THR A 370 -26.18 11.82 14.22
N ASN A 371 -25.90 10.87 15.13
CA ASN A 371 -24.94 9.79 14.90
C ASN A 371 -25.33 8.92 13.69
N HIS A 372 -26.63 8.61 13.54
CA HIS A 372 -27.13 7.86 12.39
C HIS A 372 -27.01 8.60 11.03
N LYS A 373 -26.73 9.91 11.02
CA LYS A 373 -26.56 10.70 9.79
C LYS A 373 -25.13 10.72 9.26
N PHE A 374 -24.12 10.38 10.07
CA PHE A 374 -22.73 10.28 9.59
C PHE A 374 -22.57 9.15 8.55
N GLY A 375 -23.31 8.04 8.66
CA GLY A 375 -23.18 6.90 7.75
C GLY A 375 -24.00 6.98 6.44
N GLN A 376 -24.95 7.90 6.29
CA GLN A 376 -25.95 7.86 5.20
C GLN A 376 -25.55 8.55 3.88
N GLY A 377 -24.33 9.09 3.75
CA GLY A 377 -23.93 9.83 2.54
C GLY A 377 -22.47 9.65 2.07
N PHE A 378 -21.63 8.97 2.83
CA PHE A 378 -20.18 8.91 2.58
C PHE A 378 -19.78 7.55 2.00
N ASN A 379 -20.15 7.28 0.75
CA ASN A 379 -19.50 6.22 -0.02
C ASN A 379 -18.41 6.86 -0.90
N LEU A 380 -17.17 6.85 -0.41
CA LEU A 380 -16.02 7.47 -1.09
C LEU A 380 -15.49 6.68 -2.27
N ASN A 381 -15.96 5.44 -2.45
CA ASN A 381 -15.54 4.61 -3.57
C ASN A 381 -16.69 4.53 -4.58
N PRO A 382 -16.44 4.75 -5.89
CA PRO A 382 -17.39 4.34 -6.91
C PRO A 382 -17.67 2.85 -6.70
N LEU A 383 -18.96 2.45 -6.75
CA LEU A 383 -19.38 1.06 -6.58
C LEU A 383 -18.46 0.14 -7.41
N PRO A 384 -17.85 -0.90 -6.81
CA PRO A 384 -17.00 -1.80 -7.54
C PRO A 384 -17.82 -2.46 -8.65
N ARG A 385 -17.31 -2.38 -9.88
CA ARG A 385 -17.91 -3.10 -11.01
C ARG A 385 -17.77 -4.60 -10.76
N GLN A 386 -18.70 -5.40 -11.27
CA GLN A 386 -18.49 -6.84 -11.32
C GLN A 386 -17.24 -7.12 -12.18
N PRO A 387 -16.32 -7.98 -11.71
CA PRO A 387 -15.14 -8.35 -12.49
C PRO A 387 -15.53 -8.84 -13.89
N LEU A 388 -14.90 -8.27 -14.92
CA LEU A 388 -15.05 -8.79 -16.27
C LEU A 388 -14.39 -10.17 -16.36
N GLN A 389 -14.91 -11.02 -17.23
CA GLN A 389 -14.23 -12.28 -17.56
C GLN A 389 -12.95 -11.98 -18.36
N PRO A 390 -11.87 -12.78 -18.19
CA PRO A 390 -10.65 -12.63 -18.98
C PRO A 390 -10.95 -12.56 -20.48
N PHE A 391 -10.42 -11.53 -21.14
CA PHE A 391 -10.62 -11.33 -22.57
C PHE A 391 -9.70 -12.26 -23.34
N LEU A 392 -10.21 -13.41 -23.81
CA LEU A 392 -9.39 -14.45 -24.46
C LEU A 392 -8.58 -13.95 -25.67
N GLU A 393 -9.03 -12.89 -26.33
CA GLU A 393 -8.38 -12.31 -27.51
C GLU A 393 -7.46 -11.14 -27.16
N GLY A 394 -7.49 -10.64 -25.92
CA GLY A 394 -6.73 -9.48 -25.45
C GLY A 394 -5.36 -9.86 -24.94
N LEU A 395 -4.32 -9.62 -25.74
CA LEU A 395 -2.97 -9.98 -25.38
C LEU A 395 -2.43 -9.04 -24.28
N ILE A 396 -2.66 -7.73 -24.40
CA ILE A 396 -2.05 -6.74 -23.52
C ILE A 396 -2.75 -6.69 -22.16
N LEU A 397 -4.09 -6.70 -22.15
CA LEU A 397 -4.88 -6.74 -20.92
C LEU A 397 -4.56 -7.99 -20.08
N ASN A 398 -4.48 -9.16 -20.71
CA ASN A 398 -4.17 -10.40 -19.99
C ASN A 398 -2.74 -10.42 -19.48
N ARG A 399 -1.78 -9.90 -20.26
CA ARG A 399 -0.38 -9.77 -19.83
C ARG A 399 -0.24 -8.82 -18.63
N SER A 400 -0.85 -7.64 -18.68
CA SER A 400 -0.85 -6.70 -17.56
C SER A 400 -1.53 -7.29 -16.32
N ALA A 401 -2.64 -8.00 -16.50
CA ALA A 401 -3.34 -8.67 -15.39
C ALA A 401 -2.50 -9.79 -14.77
N ALA A 402 -1.79 -10.57 -15.59
CA ALA A 402 -0.85 -11.58 -15.14
C ALA A 402 0.28 -10.97 -14.29
N LEU A 403 0.88 -9.86 -14.75
CA LEU A 403 1.94 -9.17 -14.00
C LEU A 403 1.44 -8.60 -12.66
N ALA A 404 0.24 -8.01 -12.65
CA ALA A 404 -0.40 -7.53 -11.42
C ALA A 404 -0.67 -8.68 -10.43
N GLU A 405 -1.22 -9.81 -10.91
CA GLU A 405 -1.45 -11.01 -10.09
C GLU A 405 -0.14 -11.60 -9.55
N ILE A 406 0.92 -11.67 -10.37
CA ILE A 406 2.24 -12.12 -9.94
C ILE A 406 2.77 -11.24 -8.81
N HIS A 407 2.74 -9.91 -8.99
CA HIS A 407 3.23 -8.98 -7.98
C HIS A 407 2.50 -9.17 -6.64
N ASP A 408 1.17 -9.28 -6.66
CA ASP A 408 0.39 -9.44 -5.43
C ASP A 408 0.71 -10.77 -4.72
N ILE A 409 0.97 -11.83 -5.50
CA ILE A 409 1.40 -13.12 -4.97
C ILE A 409 2.80 -13.03 -4.38
N SER A 410 3.74 -12.41 -5.08
CA SER A 410 5.12 -12.21 -4.64
C SER A 410 5.16 -11.43 -3.34
N LYS A 411 4.35 -10.36 -3.20
CA LYS A 411 4.27 -9.55 -2.00
C LYS A 411 3.78 -10.36 -0.79
N ASP A 412 2.71 -11.12 -0.98
CA ASP A 412 2.17 -12.01 0.04
C ASP A 412 3.19 -13.06 0.50
N LEU A 413 3.91 -13.69 -0.43
CA LEU A 413 4.95 -14.68 -0.12
C LEU A 413 6.16 -14.05 0.59
N CYS A 414 6.62 -12.91 0.10
CA CYS A 414 7.68 -12.12 0.73
C CYS A 414 7.33 -11.80 2.19
N CYS A 415 6.14 -11.27 2.46
CA CYS A 415 5.69 -10.96 3.81
C CYS A 415 5.54 -12.22 4.68
N LYS A 416 4.97 -13.30 4.12
CA LYS A 416 4.75 -14.56 4.84
C LYS A 416 6.05 -15.22 5.29
N TYR A 417 7.05 -15.22 4.42
CA TYR A 417 8.32 -15.91 4.64
C TYR A 417 9.44 -14.99 5.12
N LYS A 418 9.19 -13.68 5.24
CA LYS A 418 10.19 -12.65 5.59
C LYS A 418 11.39 -12.69 4.64
N LEU A 419 11.10 -12.74 3.35
CA LEU A 419 12.10 -12.67 2.29
C LEU A 419 12.60 -11.23 2.17
N SER A 420 13.76 -11.00 1.58
CA SER A 420 14.28 -9.64 1.36
C SER A 420 13.44 -8.94 0.28
N PHE A 421 13.35 -9.56 -0.90
CA PHE A 421 12.51 -9.09 -2.00
C PHE A 421 12.23 -10.19 -3.02
N ALA A 422 11.41 -9.87 -4.02
CA ALA A 422 11.16 -10.71 -5.19
C ALA A 422 11.32 -9.91 -6.48
N ILE A 423 11.77 -10.50 -7.58
CA ILE A 423 11.89 -9.85 -8.90
C ILE A 423 11.12 -10.67 -9.93
N THR A 424 10.28 -10.01 -10.72
CA THR A 424 9.55 -10.63 -11.84
C THR A 424 10.17 -10.28 -13.19
N TRP A 425 10.50 -11.31 -13.95
CA TRP A 425 10.99 -11.27 -15.32
C TRP A 425 9.90 -11.75 -16.27
N ALA A 426 9.73 -11.09 -17.40
CA ALA A 426 8.82 -11.55 -18.45
C ALA A 426 9.61 -11.91 -19.71
N SER A 427 9.24 -13.00 -20.37
CA SER A 427 9.78 -13.33 -21.69
C SER A 427 9.40 -12.21 -22.68
N GLU A 428 10.34 -11.77 -23.50
CA GLU A 428 10.09 -10.89 -24.64
C GLU A 428 9.23 -11.62 -25.67
N VAL A 429 7.93 -11.69 -25.44
CA VAL A 429 6.99 -11.79 -26.56
C VAL A 429 6.91 -10.38 -27.11
N ASN A 430 7.67 -10.15 -28.18
CA ASN A 430 7.83 -8.91 -28.95
C ASN A 430 7.79 -7.65 -28.09
N ASN A 431 8.97 -7.04 -27.85
CA ASN A 431 9.03 -5.66 -27.41
C ASN A 431 7.98 -4.85 -28.19
N ILE A 432 7.24 -4.03 -27.46
CA ILE A 432 6.15 -3.18 -27.95
C ILE A 432 6.58 -2.29 -29.14
N ASN A 433 7.88 -2.21 -29.45
CA ASN A 433 8.49 -1.50 -30.58
C ASN A 433 9.38 -2.34 -31.53
N GLU A 434 9.49 -3.67 -31.42
CA GLU A 434 10.39 -4.44 -32.30
C GLU A 434 9.65 -5.28 -33.36
N THR A 435 9.77 -4.85 -34.61
CA THR A 435 9.63 -5.72 -35.78
C THR A 435 10.65 -6.86 -35.71
N ILE A 436 10.14 -8.10 -35.63
CA ILE A 436 10.79 -9.39 -35.87
C ILE A 436 12.30 -9.29 -36.08
N SER A 437 13.09 -9.50 -35.02
CA SER A 437 14.52 -9.76 -35.17
C SER A 437 14.87 -11.17 -34.66
N ASP A 438 15.17 -12.03 -35.64
CA ASP A 438 15.85 -13.32 -35.54
C ASP A 438 15.16 -14.48 -34.76
N PRO A 439 14.56 -15.47 -35.44
CA PRO A 439 14.00 -16.67 -34.80
C PRO A 439 15.06 -17.59 -34.14
N ASN A 440 16.35 -17.27 -34.21
CA ASN A 440 17.43 -18.00 -33.53
C ASN A 440 17.91 -17.37 -32.21
N LYS A 441 17.35 -16.23 -31.76
CA LYS A 441 17.69 -15.70 -30.44
C LYS A 441 16.95 -16.48 -29.35
N LYS A 442 17.73 -17.10 -28.44
CA LYS A 442 17.28 -17.62 -27.14
C LYS A 442 16.30 -16.62 -26.50
N HIS A 443 15.26 -17.11 -25.84
CA HIS A 443 14.26 -16.28 -25.13
C HIS A 443 14.93 -15.15 -24.34
N THR A 444 14.78 -13.90 -24.80
CA THR A 444 15.22 -12.74 -24.05
C THR A 444 14.22 -12.51 -22.92
N PHE A 445 14.69 -12.30 -21.70
CA PHE A 445 13.86 -11.92 -20.56
C PHE A 445 14.14 -10.47 -20.19
N SER A 446 13.10 -9.69 -19.89
CA SER A 446 13.24 -8.31 -19.41
C SER A 446 12.57 -8.12 -18.05
N ILE A 447 13.20 -7.32 -17.19
CA ILE A 447 12.60 -6.86 -15.93
C ILE A 447 11.41 -5.98 -16.31
N GLN A 448 10.24 -6.30 -15.76
CA GLN A 448 9.07 -5.44 -15.91
C GLN A 448 9.08 -4.40 -14.80
N SER A 449 8.64 -3.17 -15.05
CA SER A 449 8.62 -2.09 -14.04
C SER A 449 7.78 -2.39 -12.78
N ILE A 450 7.03 -3.50 -12.79
CA ILE A 450 6.14 -4.01 -11.73
C ILE A 450 6.85 -5.10 -10.90
N SER A 451 8.17 -5.25 -11.04
CA SER A 451 8.86 -6.50 -10.70
C SER A 451 9.05 -6.77 -9.22
N CYS A 452 8.96 -5.77 -8.33
CA CYS A 452 9.48 -5.91 -6.98
C CYS A 452 8.50 -5.77 -5.82
N CYS A 453 8.66 -6.67 -4.84
CA CYS A 453 7.99 -6.61 -3.55
C CYS A 453 8.99 -6.26 -2.46
N GLU A 454 8.97 -4.98 -2.06
CA GLU A 454 9.88 -4.41 -1.06
C GLU A 454 9.36 -4.65 0.36
N ILE A 455 10.27 -5.02 1.28
CA ILE A 455 9.96 -5.18 2.71
C ILE A 455 10.78 -4.20 3.58
N ASP A 456 11.99 -3.87 3.15
CA ASP A 456 12.93 -3.06 3.92
C ASP A 456 13.69 -2.04 3.05
N ARG A 457 14.35 -1.13 3.76
CA ARG A 457 15.04 0.03 3.20
C ARG A 457 16.21 -0.37 2.30
N ASP A 458 16.93 -1.43 2.68
CA ASP A 458 18.13 -1.86 1.99
C ASP A 458 17.74 -2.53 0.66
N SER A 459 16.64 -3.30 0.67
CA SER A 459 16.00 -3.83 -0.53
C SER A 459 15.50 -2.72 -1.48
N TYR A 460 14.98 -1.61 -0.95
CA TYR A 460 14.58 -0.46 -1.77
C TYR A 460 15.76 0.20 -2.48
N TYR A 461 16.89 0.42 -1.79
CA TYR A 461 18.08 0.98 -2.44
C TYR A 461 18.68 0.04 -3.47
N PHE A 462 18.73 -1.26 -3.14
CA PHE A 462 19.15 -2.26 -4.10
C PHE A 462 18.38 -2.16 -5.41
N LEU A 463 17.05 -2.03 -5.38
CA LEU A 463 16.24 -1.99 -6.61
C LEU A 463 16.48 -0.75 -7.45
N ILE A 464 16.66 0.41 -6.80
CA ILE A 464 17.00 1.65 -7.50
C ILE A 464 18.34 1.49 -8.21
N ASP A 465 19.34 0.94 -7.52
CA ASP A 465 20.68 0.71 -8.09
C ASP A 465 20.65 -0.38 -9.18
N PHE A 466 19.79 -1.40 -9.03
CA PHE A 466 19.70 -2.56 -9.91
C PHE A 466 18.91 -2.27 -11.21
N GLU A 467 18.03 -1.27 -11.24
CA GLU A 467 17.33 -0.83 -12.47
C GLU A 467 18.29 -0.29 -13.55
N ASP A 468 19.51 0.12 -13.18
CA ASP A 468 20.47 0.79 -14.06
C ASP A 468 21.59 -0.13 -14.62
N GLU A 469 21.75 -1.36 -14.12
CA GLU A 469 22.77 -2.33 -14.55
C GLU A 469 22.17 -3.64 -15.15
N ILE A 470 21.64 -3.62 -16.38
CA ILE A 470 20.93 -4.80 -16.91
C ILE A 470 21.76 -5.69 -17.85
N SER A 471 21.97 -6.96 -17.42
CA SER A 471 22.00 -8.15 -18.29
C SER A 471 21.40 -9.37 -17.55
N VAL A 472 20.73 -10.29 -18.28
CA VAL A 472 19.93 -11.42 -17.75
C VAL A 472 20.75 -12.37 -16.83
N PRO A 473 20.35 -12.59 -15.56
CA PRO A 473 21.01 -13.51 -14.63
C PRO A 473 20.98 -15.00 -15.05
N LEU A 474 22.03 -15.77 -14.70
CA LEU A 474 22.20 -17.19 -15.04
C LEU A 474 21.11 -18.12 -14.45
N ILE A 475 20.48 -17.72 -13.34
CA ILE A 475 19.49 -18.53 -12.61
C ILE A 475 18.15 -18.63 -13.37
N ILE A 476 17.84 -17.64 -14.20
CA ILE A 476 16.63 -17.55 -15.02
C ILE A 476 16.59 -18.68 -16.06
N GLU A 477 17.71 -18.86 -16.79
CA GLU A 477 17.83 -19.94 -17.79
C GLU A 477 17.62 -21.31 -17.13
N LYS A 478 18.22 -21.53 -15.95
CA LYS A 478 18.08 -22.80 -15.20
C LYS A 478 16.64 -23.06 -14.74
N ALA A 479 15.91 -22.03 -14.30
CA ALA A 479 14.51 -22.17 -13.90
C ALA A 479 13.59 -22.42 -15.11
N PHE A 480 13.87 -21.77 -16.24
CA PHE A 480 13.11 -21.96 -17.48
C PHE A 480 13.26 -23.38 -18.06
N GLU A 481 14.49 -23.91 -18.03
CA GLU A 481 14.82 -25.25 -18.53
C GLU A 481 14.42 -26.37 -17.54
N SER A 482 14.11 -26.02 -16.29
CA SER A 482 13.70 -26.97 -15.25
C SER A 482 12.37 -27.65 -15.60
N ARG A 483 12.32 -28.98 -15.45
CA ARG A 483 11.10 -29.77 -15.67
C ARG A 483 10.00 -29.42 -14.67
N ASP A 484 10.40 -29.16 -13.43
CA ASP A 484 9.51 -28.84 -12.33
C ASP A 484 9.13 -27.34 -12.33
N GLY A 485 9.71 -26.55 -13.23
CA GLY A 485 9.44 -25.12 -13.34
C GLY A 485 10.04 -24.29 -12.20
N TYR A 486 11.07 -24.79 -11.51
CA TYR A 486 11.79 -24.01 -10.50
C TYR A 486 13.28 -24.36 -10.44
N HIS A 487 14.08 -23.43 -9.97
CA HIS A 487 15.49 -23.61 -9.65
C HIS A 487 15.85 -22.93 -8.33
N PHE A 488 16.62 -23.62 -7.48
CA PHE A 488 17.08 -23.12 -6.19
C PHE A 488 18.61 -23.02 -6.20
N GLU A 489 19.12 -21.81 -5.91
CA GLU A 489 20.55 -21.54 -5.77
C GLU A 489 20.88 -21.27 -4.29
N PRO A 490 21.57 -22.21 -3.60
CA PRO A 490 21.84 -22.11 -2.17
C PRO A 490 22.91 -21.09 -1.79
N SER A 491 23.70 -20.59 -2.76
CA SER A 491 24.70 -19.52 -2.53
C SER A 491 25.02 -18.79 -3.84
N LEU A 492 24.71 -17.50 -3.88
CA LEU A 492 24.97 -16.61 -5.01
C LEU A 492 26.44 -16.22 -5.09
N ALA A 493 27.17 -16.22 -3.97
CA ALA A 493 28.62 -15.98 -3.94
C ALA A 493 29.44 -17.03 -4.72
N LYS A 494 28.86 -18.21 -5.00
CA LYS A 494 29.49 -19.27 -5.81
C LYS A 494 29.18 -19.15 -7.30
N VAL A 495 28.25 -18.28 -7.67
CA VAL A 495 27.96 -17.99 -9.06
C VAL A 495 29.04 -17.00 -9.50
N GLU A 496 30.03 -17.46 -10.28
CA GLU A 496 31.14 -16.65 -10.81
C GLU A 496 30.63 -15.59 -11.80
N ASP A 497 29.95 -14.60 -11.25
CA ASP A 497 29.21 -13.61 -12.00
C ASP A 497 29.26 -12.28 -11.24
N SER A 498 29.96 -11.32 -11.84
CA SER A 498 30.18 -10.00 -11.26
C SER A 498 28.89 -9.24 -10.95
N ARG A 499 27.75 -9.70 -11.48
CA ARG A 499 26.42 -9.13 -11.32
C ARG A 499 25.79 -9.39 -9.94
N TYR A 500 26.31 -10.38 -9.20
CA TYR A 500 25.85 -10.68 -7.83
C TYR A 500 26.75 -10.07 -6.74
N LEU A 501 27.82 -9.35 -7.11
CA LEU A 501 28.69 -8.67 -6.15
C LEU A 501 27.93 -7.56 -5.40
N VAL A 502 26.96 -6.91 -6.05
CA VAL A 502 26.09 -5.90 -5.42
C VAL A 502 25.20 -6.54 -4.34
N LEU A 503 24.82 -7.82 -4.46
CA LEU A 503 23.99 -8.50 -3.47
C LEU A 503 24.73 -8.80 -2.15
N GLU A 504 26.07 -8.90 -2.18
CA GLU A 504 26.87 -9.09 -0.97
C GLU A 504 26.77 -7.88 -0.03
N ASP A 505 26.74 -6.67 -0.60
CA ASP A 505 26.59 -5.40 0.14
C ASP A 505 25.24 -5.31 0.86
N TYR A 506 24.22 -6.01 0.35
CA TYR A 506 22.86 -6.07 0.90
C TYR A 506 22.58 -7.36 1.70
N HIS A 507 23.61 -8.13 2.05
CA HIS A 507 23.50 -9.37 2.83
C HIS A 507 22.59 -10.44 2.22
N ILE A 508 22.57 -10.58 0.90
CA ILE A 508 21.77 -11.58 0.17
C ILE A 508 22.70 -12.65 -0.42
N ASP A 509 22.37 -13.92 -0.20
CA ASP A 509 23.18 -15.05 -0.71
C ASP A 509 22.32 -16.18 -1.27
N VAL A 510 20.99 -16.17 -1.08
CA VAL A 510 20.15 -17.29 -1.50
C VAL A 510 19.05 -16.83 -2.43
N ALA A 511 18.81 -17.60 -3.50
CA ALA A 511 17.74 -17.32 -4.46
C ALA A 511 16.95 -18.57 -4.83
N VAL A 512 15.65 -18.39 -5.09
CA VAL A 512 14.83 -19.36 -5.83
C VAL A 512 14.11 -18.66 -6.98
N ALA A 513 14.22 -19.24 -8.17
CA ALA A 513 13.55 -18.77 -9.37
C ALA A 513 12.43 -19.76 -9.74
N ILE A 514 11.21 -19.25 -9.93
CA ILE A 514 10.02 -20.05 -10.26
C ILE A 514 9.42 -19.57 -11.58
N CYS A 515 9.21 -20.52 -12.49
CA CYS A 515 8.70 -20.31 -13.83
C CYS A 515 7.17 -20.41 -13.84
N LEU A 516 6.53 -19.35 -14.31
CA LEU A 516 5.09 -19.20 -14.46
C LEU A 516 4.72 -19.06 -15.94
N GLN A 517 3.54 -19.51 -16.30
CA GLN A 517 2.99 -19.40 -17.65
C GLN A 517 1.64 -18.69 -17.58
N ASN A 518 1.36 -17.83 -18.56
CA ASN A 518 0.05 -17.23 -18.71
C ASN A 518 -0.98 -18.30 -19.11
N ARG A 519 -2.16 -18.29 -18.46
CA ARG A 519 -3.25 -19.25 -18.72
C ARG A 519 -4.01 -18.95 -20.01
N HIS A 520 -3.93 -17.72 -20.50
CA HIS A 520 -4.69 -17.23 -21.65
C HIS A 520 -3.80 -17.00 -22.88
N THR A 521 -2.48 -16.90 -22.71
CA THR A 521 -1.49 -16.75 -23.79
C THR A 521 -0.40 -17.82 -23.63
N SER A 522 -0.45 -18.88 -24.44
CA SER A 522 0.41 -20.08 -24.26
C SER A 522 1.92 -19.79 -24.35
N ASP A 523 2.30 -18.71 -25.03
CA ASP A 523 3.69 -18.43 -25.36
C ASP A 523 4.35 -17.46 -24.36
N GLU A 524 3.57 -16.89 -23.43
CA GLU A 524 4.07 -15.96 -22.42
C GLU A 524 4.51 -16.69 -21.15
N VAL A 525 5.77 -16.50 -20.81
CA VAL A 525 6.40 -17.10 -19.63
C VAL A 525 6.95 -15.99 -18.74
N TYR A 526 6.75 -16.13 -17.44
CA TYR A 526 7.28 -15.23 -16.41
C TYR A 526 8.18 -16.02 -15.48
N ILE A 527 9.21 -15.38 -14.95
CA ILE A 527 10.10 -15.98 -13.94
C ILE A 527 10.11 -15.06 -12.74
N VAL A 528 9.76 -15.60 -11.57
CA VAL A 528 9.76 -14.89 -10.30
C VAL A 528 10.91 -15.38 -9.47
N GLU A 529 11.84 -14.49 -9.15
CA GLU A 529 12.97 -14.74 -8.29
C GLU A 529 12.65 -14.24 -6.88
N PHE A 530 12.99 -15.02 -5.86
CA PHE A 530 12.88 -14.61 -4.46
C PHE A 530 14.25 -14.69 -3.80
N TYR A 531 14.59 -13.68 -3.01
CA TYR A 531 15.90 -13.51 -2.40
C TYR A 531 15.81 -13.42 -0.87
N TRP A 532 16.78 -13.99 -0.16
CA TRP A 532 16.88 -13.87 1.30
C TRP A 532 18.33 -14.04 1.82
N PRO A 533 18.59 -13.67 3.09
CA PRO A 533 19.93 -13.71 3.67
C PRO A 533 20.51 -15.13 3.82
N PRO A 534 21.85 -15.27 3.90
CA PRO A 534 22.50 -16.55 4.10
C PRO A 534 21.97 -17.28 5.34
N THR A 535 21.54 -18.53 5.14
CA THR A 535 21.06 -19.42 6.20
C THR A 535 21.59 -20.84 5.99
N GLU A 536 21.45 -21.73 6.97
CA GLU A 536 21.82 -23.14 6.79
C GLU A 536 21.19 -23.73 5.51
N SER A 537 22.01 -24.37 4.66
CA SER A 537 21.59 -24.80 3.32
C SER A 537 20.32 -25.67 3.31
N GLU A 538 20.17 -26.56 4.30
CA GLU A 538 18.97 -27.40 4.46
C GLU A 538 17.72 -26.58 4.81
N MET A 539 17.87 -25.54 5.64
CA MET A 539 16.78 -24.62 5.98
C MET A 539 16.34 -23.80 4.77
N SER A 540 17.30 -23.28 4.00
CA SER A 540 17.04 -22.55 2.75
C SER A 540 16.37 -23.43 1.70
N LYS A 541 16.80 -24.69 1.56
CA LYS A 541 16.18 -25.65 0.64
C LYS A 541 14.74 -25.98 1.06
N SER A 542 14.50 -26.20 2.35
CA SER A 542 13.14 -26.40 2.89
C SER A 542 12.26 -25.17 2.70
N LEU A 543 12.82 -23.96 2.81
CA LEU A 543 12.11 -22.71 2.55
C LEU A 543 11.74 -22.57 1.07
N ALA A 544 12.68 -22.80 0.15
CA ALA A 544 12.46 -22.74 -1.29
C ALA A 544 11.34 -23.71 -1.74
N LEU A 545 11.33 -24.93 -1.21
CA LEU A 545 10.25 -25.90 -1.48
C LEU A 545 8.89 -25.42 -0.98
N ARG A 546 8.84 -24.81 0.21
CA ARG A 546 7.59 -24.26 0.76
C ARG A 546 7.06 -23.10 -0.09
N ILE A 547 7.95 -22.20 -0.55
CA ILE A 547 7.58 -21.10 -1.46
C ILE A 547 7.00 -21.65 -2.75
N PHE A 548 7.69 -22.63 -3.36
CA PHE A 548 7.23 -23.28 -4.59
C PHE A 548 5.89 -24.00 -4.42
N ASP A 549 5.73 -24.80 -3.36
CA ASP A 549 4.48 -25.51 -3.08
C ASP A 549 3.32 -24.53 -2.84
N ASP A 550 3.54 -23.47 -2.08
CA ASP A 550 2.52 -22.45 -1.84
C ASP A 550 2.10 -21.77 -3.16
N LEU A 551 3.06 -21.38 -4.00
CA LEU A 551 2.78 -20.75 -5.29
C LEU A 551 2.03 -21.69 -6.24
N LYS A 552 2.43 -22.98 -6.28
CA LYS A 552 1.82 -24.02 -7.11
C LYS A 552 0.36 -24.31 -6.74
N HIS A 553 0.02 -24.26 -5.45
CA HIS A 553 -1.33 -24.54 -4.97
C HIS A 553 -2.19 -23.26 -4.79
N LYS A 554 -1.63 -22.07 -5.04
CA LYS A 554 -2.36 -20.82 -4.97
C LYS A 554 -3.39 -20.76 -6.10
N LYS A 555 -4.62 -20.37 -5.77
CA LYS A 555 -5.67 -20.17 -6.77
C LYS A 555 -5.43 -18.85 -7.49
N THR A 556 -5.07 -18.94 -8.76
CA THR A 556 -4.75 -17.82 -9.64
C THR A 556 -5.67 -17.83 -10.88
N THR A 557 -5.85 -16.66 -11.48
CA THR A 557 -6.73 -16.45 -12.64
C THR A 557 -5.93 -16.37 -13.93
N PHE A 558 -4.78 -15.70 -13.92
CA PHE A 558 -4.00 -15.37 -15.12
C PHE A 558 -2.72 -16.19 -15.25
N VAL A 559 -2.11 -16.62 -14.15
CA VAL A 559 -0.83 -17.36 -14.20
C VAL A 559 -0.91 -18.76 -13.59
N THR A 560 0.00 -19.65 -13.97
CA THR A 560 0.17 -20.97 -13.33
C THR A 560 1.64 -21.36 -13.36
N VAL A 561 2.09 -22.20 -12.43
CA VAL A 561 3.45 -22.77 -12.50
C VAL A 561 3.59 -23.58 -13.78
N LYS A 562 4.64 -23.29 -14.56
CA LYS A 562 4.97 -24.01 -15.79
C LYS A 562 5.54 -25.37 -15.42
N VAL A 563 4.82 -26.45 -15.73
CA VAL A 563 5.33 -27.82 -15.57
C VAL A 563 5.50 -28.41 -16.97
N GLN A 564 6.71 -28.82 -17.34
CA GLN A 564 6.91 -29.55 -18.59
C GLN A 564 6.24 -30.93 -18.47
N VAL A 565 5.04 -31.10 -19.00
CA VAL A 565 4.45 -32.42 -19.21
C VAL A 565 5.28 -33.12 -20.30
N PRO A 566 5.72 -34.38 -20.11
CA PRO A 566 6.40 -35.11 -21.18
C PRO A 566 5.50 -35.13 -22.42
N GLU A 567 6.01 -34.69 -23.57
CA GLU A 567 5.35 -34.86 -24.86
C GLU A 567 5.05 -36.36 -25.06
N ILE A 568 3.82 -36.77 -24.80
CA ILE A 568 3.30 -37.99 -25.40
C ILE A 568 3.14 -37.62 -26.87
N LYS A 569 4.13 -38.01 -27.68
CA LYS A 569 4.05 -37.97 -29.13
C LYS A 569 2.78 -38.71 -29.56
N PHE A 570 1.70 -37.98 -29.80
CA PHE A 570 0.62 -38.49 -30.62
C PHE A 570 1.20 -38.59 -32.03
N GLN A 571 1.63 -39.80 -32.39
CA GLN A 571 1.90 -40.12 -33.78
C GLN A 571 0.63 -39.81 -34.58
N GLU A 572 0.77 -38.89 -35.51
CA GLU A 572 -0.21 -38.57 -36.54
C GLU A 572 -0.61 -39.87 -37.27
N GLY A 573 -1.80 -40.37 -36.95
CA GLY A 573 -2.52 -41.35 -37.74
C GLY A 573 -3.54 -40.62 -38.62
N ILE A 574 -3.20 -40.50 -39.90
CA ILE A 574 -4.02 -39.95 -40.98
C ILE A 574 -5.42 -40.59 -40.99
N SER A 575 -6.48 -39.78 -40.93
CA SER A 575 -7.56 -39.84 -41.94
C SER A 575 -8.44 -38.60 -41.90
N SER A 576 -8.37 -37.85 -42.99
CA SER A 576 -9.39 -36.97 -43.53
C SER A 576 -10.81 -37.52 -43.38
N ILE A 577 -11.77 -36.68 -42.97
CA ILE A 577 -13.09 -36.51 -43.61
C ILE A 577 -13.63 -35.12 -43.24
N ALA A 578 -14.10 -34.42 -44.25
CA ALA A 578 -14.75 -33.11 -44.18
C ALA A 578 -16.25 -33.24 -43.85
N THR A 579 -16.74 -32.25 -43.10
CA THR A 579 -18.09 -31.63 -43.08
C THR A 579 -19.33 -32.49 -43.33
N SER A 580 -20.24 -32.58 -42.35
CA SER A 580 -21.64 -32.15 -42.53
C SER A 580 -22.39 -32.00 -41.19
N SER A 581 -23.36 -31.10 -41.25
CA SER A 581 -24.18 -30.53 -40.19
C SER A 581 -25.40 -31.36 -39.77
N ASN A 582 -25.87 -31.09 -38.54
CA ASN A 582 -27.24 -31.22 -38.00
C ASN A 582 -27.82 -32.63 -37.79
N THR A 583 -28.26 -32.94 -36.56
CA THR A 583 -29.68 -32.94 -36.09
C THR A 583 -29.81 -33.73 -34.77
N ALA A 584 -30.87 -33.42 -34.02
CA ALA A 584 -31.17 -33.69 -32.62
C ALA A 584 -31.49 -35.14 -32.17
N MET A 585 -31.38 -35.28 -30.84
CA MET A 585 -32.16 -36.07 -29.87
C MET A 585 -31.76 -37.51 -29.47
N PRO A 586 -32.09 -37.91 -28.20
CA PRO A 586 -31.35 -38.89 -27.41
C PRO A 586 -32.11 -40.23 -27.24
N LEU A 587 -31.43 -41.33 -26.89
CA LEU A 587 -32.01 -42.36 -26.02
C LEU A 587 -31.00 -43.39 -25.47
N LYS A 588 -31.43 -43.98 -24.34
CA LYS A 588 -30.80 -44.95 -23.43
C LYS A 588 -30.64 -46.38 -23.99
N ILE A 589 -29.83 -47.17 -23.27
CA ILE A 589 -29.98 -48.59 -22.82
C ILE A 589 -28.63 -49.32 -23.02
N ALA A 590 -27.88 -49.58 -21.93
CA ALA A 590 -27.79 -50.84 -21.14
C ALA A 590 -26.93 -51.90 -21.85
N GLU A 591 -25.77 -52.29 -21.33
CA GLU A 591 -25.49 -53.32 -20.31
C GLU A 591 -24.70 -54.46 -20.99
N GLU A 592 -23.84 -55.14 -20.22
CA GLU A 592 -22.95 -56.26 -20.58
C GLU A 592 -21.60 -55.80 -21.19
N ALA A 593 -20.42 -56.05 -20.61
CA ALA A 593 -19.99 -57.20 -19.82
C ALA A 593 -19.12 -56.81 -18.62
N ARG A 594 -19.43 -57.43 -17.48
CA ARG A 594 -18.58 -57.59 -16.29
C ARG A 594 -17.62 -58.77 -16.49
N ASP A 595 -16.58 -58.75 -15.67
CA ASP A 595 -15.73 -59.86 -15.24
C ASP A 595 -14.59 -60.29 -16.19
N ILE A 596 -13.36 -59.84 -15.87
CA ILE A 596 -12.35 -60.63 -15.14
C ILE A 596 -11.07 -59.77 -15.03
N HIS A 597 -10.88 -59.11 -13.89
CA HIS A 597 -9.61 -59.02 -13.15
C HIS A 597 -9.82 -58.18 -11.85
N ALA A 598 -10.76 -58.64 -11.01
CA ALA A 598 -11.07 -58.05 -9.71
C ALA A 598 -10.31 -58.74 -8.56
N ASN A 599 -9.05 -59.15 -8.77
CA ASN A 599 -8.26 -59.86 -7.76
C ASN A 599 -6.98 -59.13 -7.28
N GLU A 600 -6.69 -57.90 -7.75
CA GLU A 600 -5.51 -57.15 -7.28
C GLU A 600 -5.83 -55.83 -6.55
N ILE A 601 -7.09 -55.42 -6.47
CA ILE A 601 -7.48 -54.16 -5.79
C ILE A 601 -7.99 -54.38 -4.36
N ASN A 602 -8.41 -55.59 -3.99
CA ASN A 602 -8.90 -55.88 -2.64
C ASN A 602 -7.81 -56.09 -1.58
N ALA A 603 -6.54 -56.26 -1.97
CA ALA A 603 -5.44 -56.39 -1.01
C ALA A 603 -4.91 -55.04 -0.48
N HIS A 604 -5.28 -53.90 -1.09
CA HIS A 604 -4.83 -52.57 -0.65
C HIS A 604 -5.89 -51.74 0.09
N ILE A 605 -7.14 -52.19 0.08
CA ILE A 605 -8.25 -51.49 0.77
C ILE A 605 -8.43 -52.03 2.20
N GLU A 606 -7.99 -53.25 2.51
CA GLU A 606 -8.03 -53.80 3.88
C GLU A 606 -6.94 -53.27 4.82
N GLN A 607 -5.85 -52.64 4.32
CA GLN A 607 -4.87 -51.97 5.19
C GLN A 607 -5.22 -50.52 5.55
N ILE A 608 -6.24 -49.92 4.92
CA ILE A 608 -6.65 -48.53 5.20
C ILE A 608 -7.90 -48.47 6.11
N ALA A 609 -8.55 -49.61 6.36
CA ALA A 609 -9.75 -49.68 7.19
C ALA A 609 -9.48 -49.78 8.71
N GLU A 610 -8.23 -49.98 9.16
CA GLU A 610 -7.92 -50.22 10.58
C GLU A 610 -7.45 -49.01 11.41
N THR A 611 -7.49 -47.78 10.88
CA THR A 611 -7.09 -46.57 11.64
C THR A 611 -8.14 -45.46 11.74
N LYS A 612 -9.41 -45.72 11.42
CA LYS A 612 -10.52 -44.81 11.75
C LYS A 612 -11.22 -45.16 13.07
N ARG A 613 -10.50 -45.03 14.19
CA ARG A 613 -11.09 -44.77 15.51
C ARG A 613 -10.17 -43.88 16.35
N ASN A 614 -10.24 -42.56 16.09
CA ASN A 614 -10.15 -41.50 17.10
C ASN A 614 -10.48 -40.14 16.46
N LYS A 615 -11.78 -39.86 16.32
CA LYS A 615 -12.27 -38.48 16.17
C LYS A 615 -12.05 -37.77 17.50
N GLN A 616 -10.99 -36.97 17.60
CA GLN A 616 -10.94 -35.86 18.56
C GLN A 616 -10.85 -34.56 17.76
N ARG A 617 -11.98 -33.85 17.65
CA ARG A 617 -12.01 -32.44 17.29
C ARG A 617 -11.13 -31.69 18.30
N LYS A 618 -9.97 -31.17 17.89
CA LYS A 618 -9.29 -30.12 18.65
C LYS A 618 -9.92 -28.78 18.28
N SER A 619 -11.00 -28.41 18.98
CA SER A 619 -11.37 -27.00 19.09
C SER A 619 -10.23 -26.30 19.84
N TRP A 620 -9.49 -25.43 19.17
CA TRP A 620 -8.55 -24.54 19.85
C TRP A 620 -9.38 -23.61 20.75
N SER A 621 -9.28 -23.80 22.07
CA SER A 621 -9.98 -22.95 23.04
C SER A 621 -9.34 -21.56 23.02
N LYS A 622 -10.15 -20.50 22.87
CA LYS A 622 -9.70 -19.10 22.86
C LYS A 622 -8.84 -18.72 24.08
N VAL A 623 -9.02 -19.44 25.19
CA VAL A 623 -8.20 -19.33 26.42
C VAL A 623 -6.70 -19.38 26.14
N TRP A 624 -6.24 -20.13 25.13
CA TRP A 624 -4.80 -20.26 24.84
C TRP A 624 -4.17 -19.00 24.19
N VAL A 625 -4.96 -17.97 23.89
CA VAL A 625 -4.41 -16.65 23.48
C VAL A 625 -3.63 -16.02 24.65
N ASP A 626 -4.12 -16.18 25.88
CA ASP A 626 -3.59 -15.54 27.09
C ASP A 626 -2.61 -16.41 27.89
N PHE A 627 -2.29 -17.63 27.41
CA PHE A 627 -1.45 -18.59 28.13
C PHE A 627 -0.39 -19.23 27.24
N ASP A 628 0.81 -19.40 27.79
CA ASP A 628 1.88 -20.19 27.18
C ASP A 628 1.85 -21.62 27.73
N LYS A 629 1.84 -22.60 26.82
CA LYS A 629 1.83 -24.02 27.16
C LYS A 629 3.23 -24.61 27.01
N PHE A 630 3.74 -25.23 28.07
CA PHE A 630 5.02 -25.92 28.06
C PHE A 630 5.00 -27.14 28.99
N GLU A 631 6.10 -27.90 28.99
CA GLU A 631 6.25 -29.11 29.79
C GLU A 631 7.29 -28.89 30.88
N GLU A 632 6.92 -29.20 32.12
CA GLU A 632 7.80 -29.06 33.28
C GLU A 632 7.71 -30.36 34.10
N HIS A 633 8.86 -31.03 34.30
CA HIS A 633 8.96 -32.32 34.99
C HIS A 633 7.98 -33.41 34.47
N GLY A 634 7.77 -33.49 33.15
CA GLY A 634 6.87 -34.47 32.53
C GLY A 634 5.38 -34.14 32.70
N LYS A 635 5.04 -32.94 33.15
CA LYS A 635 3.65 -32.46 33.30
C LYS A 635 3.42 -31.26 32.38
N GLN A 636 2.30 -31.29 31.66
CA GLN A 636 1.85 -30.14 30.87
C GLN A 636 1.36 -29.03 31.80
N VAL A 637 1.97 -27.86 31.69
CA VAL A 637 1.65 -26.66 32.45
C VAL A 637 1.27 -25.51 31.52
N ALA A 638 0.49 -24.57 32.03
CA ALA A 638 0.02 -23.38 31.34
C ALA A 638 0.36 -22.14 32.18
N LYS A 639 1.11 -21.20 31.63
CA LYS A 639 1.51 -19.96 32.32
C LYS A 639 0.74 -18.78 31.75
N CYS A 640 0.09 -18.02 32.61
CA CYS A 640 -0.64 -16.81 32.22
C CYS A 640 0.34 -15.72 31.74
N LYS A 641 0.10 -15.13 30.57
CA LYS A 641 0.92 -14.05 30.00
C LYS A 641 0.79 -12.74 30.79
N HIS A 642 -0.33 -12.54 31.49
CA HIS A 642 -0.64 -11.29 32.20
C HIS A 642 -0.13 -11.26 33.64
N CYS A 643 -0.25 -12.36 34.40
CA CYS A 643 0.14 -12.40 35.82
C CYS A 643 1.23 -13.43 36.14
N LEU A 644 1.74 -14.15 35.15
CA LEU A 644 2.84 -15.13 35.25
C LEU A 644 2.57 -16.34 36.15
N LYS A 645 1.35 -16.50 36.69
CA LYS A 645 0.93 -17.69 37.48
C LYS A 645 0.87 -18.93 36.60
N VAL A 646 1.24 -20.07 37.18
CA VAL A 646 1.33 -21.37 36.52
C VAL A 646 0.16 -22.26 36.95
N PHE A 647 -0.46 -22.90 35.97
CA PHE A 647 -1.62 -23.76 36.13
C PHE A 647 -1.45 -25.09 35.40
N THR A 648 -2.33 -26.06 35.64
CA THR A 648 -2.27 -27.35 34.95
C THR A 648 -2.72 -27.19 33.49
N GLY A 649 -1.86 -27.51 32.53
CA GLY A 649 -2.13 -27.43 31.09
C GLY A 649 -2.56 -28.76 30.45
N SER A 650 -2.82 -29.78 31.28
CA SER A 650 -3.23 -31.12 30.86
C SER A 650 -4.58 -31.08 30.15
N SER A 651 -4.67 -31.73 28.99
CA SER A 651 -5.93 -31.92 28.26
C SER A 651 -7.00 -32.67 29.07
N LYS A 652 -6.59 -33.42 30.11
CA LYS A 652 -7.49 -34.13 31.03
C LYS A 652 -8.16 -33.21 32.06
N SER A 653 -7.63 -32.00 32.30
CA SER A 653 -8.15 -31.06 33.30
C SER A 653 -9.21 -30.09 32.77
N GLY A 654 -9.43 -30.05 31.44
CA GLY A 654 -10.26 -29.02 30.79
C GLY A 654 -9.63 -27.62 30.82
N THR A 655 -10.25 -26.64 30.15
CA THR A 655 -9.77 -25.24 30.11
C THR A 655 -10.58 -24.28 31.00
N THR A 656 -11.62 -24.76 31.69
CA THR A 656 -12.52 -23.93 32.53
C THR A 656 -11.80 -23.21 33.66
N HIS A 657 -10.84 -23.87 34.31
CA HIS A 657 -10.05 -23.25 35.38
C HIS A 657 -9.20 -22.09 34.85
N LEU A 658 -8.65 -22.21 33.63
CA LEU A 658 -7.84 -21.18 32.99
C LEU A 658 -8.72 -19.98 32.57
N ASN A 659 -9.93 -20.26 32.08
CA ASN A 659 -10.93 -19.25 31.70
C ASN A 659 -11.60 -18.52 32.86
N ASN A 660 -11.49 -19.04 34.09
CA ASN A 660 -11.94 -18.34 35.29
C ASN A 660 -10.81 -17.49 35.90
N HIS A 661 -9.58 -17.63 35.39
CA HIS A 661 -8.41 -16.94 35.90
C HIS A 661 -8.09 -15.67 35.11
N CYS A 662 -8.12 -15.77 33.78
CA CYS A 662 -8.10 -14.65 32.85
C CYS A 662 -9.54 -14.39 32.40
#